data_AF-S3XN14-F1
#
_entry.id   AF-S3XN14-F1
#
_cell.length_a   1.000
_cell.length_b   1.000
_cell.length_c   1.000
_cell.angle_alpha   90.00
_cell.angle_beta   90.00
_cell.angle_gamma   90.00
#
_symmetry.space_group_name_H-M   'P 1'
#
loop_
_entity.id
_entity.type
_entity.pdbx_description
1 polymer ?
#
loop_
_entity_poly.entity_id
_entity_poly.type
_entity_poly.pdbx_seq_one_letter_code
_entity_poly.pdbx_strand_id
1 'polypeptide(L)'
;MPVNDFRGIPTGDMPGDSVQIDQGHVDKAEVILPTLTRMLSPLLEHDPHRAVVAVHGGSGVGKSEIGSVLGELLRRDGIGCYVMSGDNYPRRIPAANDAERLRRFRMAGVRGLADAGLTTVDIRGDLTMLQQSAADADPVAVEAYPWLATYQAAGRAALEAYLGSAEEVDFGEVNDIIAAFKSGAELLTLKRMGRTEGDVWYEPVDVHDVGVLLIEWTHGNNPLIKGIDIPILLNSTPEETLAHRRSRARDGAPDSPFTMMVLGLEQAKLHSQAPTARIIVSKSGELLSHAQYRAAMTASSEQNARPMLNLYPDSLGGHVHDVVDFLDRPELSEVFGSVYLLPSVFNTDLDRGFSVIDYELSTRYATQGDIDALTRSVDLKLDFILNHASVLSPQFQDLLAKGDESQYADFFIDWNTFWDGHGTMTEAGYLRPDPELTKDMFFRKPGLPLLMVPMPDGTRKPYWNTFYQQVSYPTPDVQDLMRACGLQYGLASLALERVNRALAADGSPADADLGELPSAQRAAVVDYFESRRHFLGQMDLNINSAKVWEFYADTLTTLAGYGAQIVRLDAFAYASKKPGARNFLNDPDTWELLAKVRKLADERGVKLLPEIHSRYEERIHEEISARGYLTYDFFLPGLLIHSLATRDTGVLKRWIGELVDKDIRTINMLGCHDGIPLLDLKGLLSDDEIQQLIGLVTSRGGHVKDLHGDTTIYYQVNATYYSALGEDDDAMVLARAIQMFVPGKPQVWYLDLFAGRNDHAAVTAAGEGGHKEINRTNLSVADIEAGLATPVVQRQLELLRLRSTHPAFGFDAEISVADTPNDELEITWSRGDSWARLRADLNSKEFGIETS
;
A
#
# COMPACT_ATOMS: atom_id res chain seq x y z
N MET A 1 -24.45 34.37 -26.14
CA MET A 1 -23.59 35.44 -26.72
C MET A 1 -22.27 35.45 -25.97
N PRO A 2 -21.11 35.61 -26.64
CA PRO A 2 -19.81 35.58 -25.96
C PRO A 2 -19.71 36.68 -24.90
N VAL A 3 -19.14 36.35 -23.73
CA VAL A 3 -18.91 37.29 -22.63
C VAL A 3 -17.62 38.05 -22.93
N ASN A 4 -17.74 39.26 -23.47
CA ASN A 4 -16.57 40.08 -23.86
C ASN A 4 -16.17 41.14 -22.82
N ASP A 5 -16.96 41.34 -21.77
CA ASP A 5 -16.67 42.27 -20.67
C ASP A 5 -16.88 41.58 -19.31
N PHE A 6 -15.78 41.16 -18.69
CA PHE A 6 -15.78 40.42 -17.43
C PHE A 6 -16.07 41.29 -16.21
N ARG A 7 -15.80 42.60 -16.30
CA ARG A 7 -15.92 43.53 -15.17
C ARG A 7 -17.36 43.86 -14.81
N GLY A 8 -18.30 43.59 -15.71
CA GLY A 8 -19.73 43.84 -15.52
C GLY A 8 -20.51 42.64 -15.02
N ILE A 9 -19.88 41.49 -14.79
CA ILE A 9 -20.57 40.28 -14.33
C ILE A 9 -20.92 40.44 -12.85
N PRO A 10 -22.20 40.33 -12.46
CA PRO A 10 -22.60 40.35 -11.06
C PRO A 10 -21.94 39.19 -10.29
N THR A 11 -21.32 39.52 -9.17
CA THR A 11 -20.67 38.56 -8.28
C THR A 11 -21.65 38.03 -7.24
N GLY A 12 -21.26 37.00 -6.48
CA GLY A 12 -22.03 36.49 -5.34
C GLY A 12 -22.34 37.57 -4.29
N ASP A 13 -23.24 37.23 -3.37
CA ASP A 13 -23.84 38.17 -2.43
C ASP A 13 -23.11 38.29 -1.07
N MET A 14 -21.82 37.93 -1.03
CA MET A 14 -20.97 38.10 0.14
C MET A 14 -20.44 39.54 0.25
N PRO A 15 -20.73 40.28 1.35
CA PRO A 15 -20.30 41.67 1.48
C PRO A 15 -18.77 41.85 1.49
N GLY A 16 -18.28 42.74 0.64
CA GLY A 16 -16.87 43.14 0.63
C GLY A 16 -15.92 42.11 0.02
N ASP A 17 -16.48 41.11 -0.66
CA ASP A 17 -15.73 40.13 -1.43
C ASP A 17 -15.21 40.74 -2.75
N SER A 18 -14.06 40.27 -3.22
CA SER A 18 -13.37 40.81 -4.41
C SER A 18 -13.14 39.70 -5.42
N VAL A 19 -14.21 39.29 -6.10
CA VAL A 19 -14.16 38.27 -7.16
C VAL A 19 -13.54 38.85 -8.43
N GLN A 20 -12.47 38.22 -8.93
CA GLN A 20 -11.80 38.62 -10.17
C GLN A 20 -12.01 37.58 -11.25
N ILE A 21 -12.86 37.90 -12.23
CA ILE A 21 -13.18 37.00 -13.33
C ILE A 21 -12.23 37.25 -14.50
N ASP A 22 -11.61 36.18 -14.98
CA ASP A 22 -10.77 36.16 -16.18
C ASP A 22 -11.36 35.24 -17.26
N GLN A 23 -10.69 35.18 -18.41
CA GLN A 23 -11.11 34.34 -19.54
C GLN A 23 -11.15 32.86 -19.18
N GLY A 24 -10.24 32.36 -18.34
CA GLY A 24 -10.20 30.95 -17.97
C GLY A 24 -11.43 30.51 -17.17
N HIS A 25 -11.98 31.39 -16.33
CA HIS A 25 -13.26 31.16 -15.66
C HIS A 25 -14.43 31.11 -16.65
N VAL A 26 -14.42 31.99 -17.67
CA VAL A 26 -15.43 32.00 -18.72
C VAL A 26 -15.39 30.72 -19.54
N ASP A 27 -14.21 30.33 -20.01
CA ASP A 27 -14.03 29.11 -20.82
C ASP A 27 -14.55 27.89 -20.07
N LYS A 28 -14.22 27.77 -18.78
CA LYS A 28 -14.67 26.66 -17.93
C LYS A 28 -16.20 26.69 -17.72
N ALA A 29 -16.79 27.86 -17.48
CA ALA A 29 -18.24 27.99 -17.35
C ALA A 29 -18.98 27.65 -18.65
N GLU A 30 -18.43 28.03 -19.80
CA GLU A 30 -18.97 27.68 -21.12
C GLU A 30 -18.93 26.16 -21.39
N VAL A 31 -17.95 25.44 -20.84
CA VAL A 31 -17.93 23.97 -20.89
C VAL A 31 -19.02 23.34 -20.00
N ILE A 32 -19.27 23.92 -18.82
CA ILE A 32 -20.28 23.42 -17.87
C ILE A 32 -21.70 23.66 -18.38
N LEU A 33 -21.96 24.84 -18.97
CA LEU A 33 -23.30 25.34 -19.26
C LEU A 33 -24.18 24.37 -20.06
N PRO A 34 -23.74 23.75 -21.18
CA PRO A 34 -24.60 22.85 -21.96
C PRO A 34 -25.12 21.66 -21.14
N THR A 35 -24.27 21.08 -20.29
CA THR A 35 -24.64 19.96 -19.42
C THR A 35 -25.59 20.42 -18.32
N LEU A 36 -25.30 21.59 -17.73
CA LEU A 36 -26.14 22.20 -16.71
C LEU A 36 -27.55 22.51 -17.26
N THR A 37 -27.66 23.18 -18.40
CA THR A 37 -28.96 23.54 -19.03
C THR A 37 -29.80 22.31 -19.35
N ARG A 38 -29.17 21.22 -19.82
CA ARG A 38 -29.86 19.93 -20.07
C ARG A 38 -30.43 19.33 -18.78
N MET A 39 -29.72 19.45 -17.66
CA MET A 39 -30.19 18.96 -16.36
C MET A 39 -31.24 19.89 -15.72
N LEU A 40 -31.15 21.20 -15.97
CA LEU A 40 -32.11 22.19 -15.48
C LEU A 40 -33.46 22.13 -16.21
N SER A 41 -33.46 21.86 -17.52
CA SER A 41 -34.68 21.85 -18.35
C SER A 41 -35.85 21.08 -17.73
N PRO A 42 -35.72 19.78 -17.35
CA PRO A 42 -36.83 19.04 -16.74
C PRO A 42 -37.21 19.54 -15.33
N LEU A 43 -36.27 20.15 -14.59
CA LEU A 43 -36.55 20.70 -13.26
C LEU A 43 -37.38 21.97 -13.33
N LEU A 44 -37.14 22.78 -14.38
CA LEU A 44 -37.85 24.03 -14.62
C LEU A 44 -39.17 23.83 -15.38
N GLU A 45 -39.51 22.63 -15.82
CA GLU A 45 -40.81 22.32 -16.45
C GLU A 45 -41.95 22.16 -15.41
N HIS A 46 -41.61 21.79 -14.17
CA HIS A 46 -42.56 21.56 -13.10
C HIS A 46 -42.81 22.83 -12.27
N ASP A 47 -44.08 23.05 -11.88
CA ASP A 47 -44.46 24.13 -10.96
C ASP A 47 -44.12 23.75 -9.51
N PRO A 48 -43.44 24.61 -8.72
CA PRO A 48 -42.86 25.90 -9.10
C PRO A 48 -41.56 25.73 -9.89
N HIS A 49 -41.42 26.49 -10.98
CA HIS A 49 -40.30 26.48 -11.94
C HIS A 49 -38.94 26.86 -11.29
N ARG A 50 -38.46 26.05 -10.34
CA ARG A 50 -37.39 26.37 -9.38
C ARG A 50 -36.40 25.22 -9.29
N ALA A 51 -35.11 25.52 -9.44
CA ALA A 51 -34.03 24.56 -9.26
C ALA A 51 -32.89 25.15 -8.42
N VAL A 52 -32.18 24.30 -7.69
CA VAL A 52 -31.02 24.70 -6.87
C VAL A 52 -29.76 24.01 -7.36
N VAL A 53 -28.76 24.82 -7.69
CA VAL A 53 -27.45 24.38 -8.19
C VAL A 53 -26.41 24.75 -7.15
N ALA A 54 -25.46 23.87 -6.86
CA ALA A 54 -24.36 24.17 -5.96
C ALA A 54 -23.02 24.06 -6.70
N VAL A 55 -22.18 25.10 -6.68
CA VAL A 55 -20.81 25.07 -7.20
C VAL A 55 -19.86 24.98 -6.01
N HIS A 56 -19.15 23.86 -5.90
CA HIS A 56 -18.28 23.57 -4.76
C HIS A 56 -16.90 23.04 -5.16
N GLY A 57 -15.94 23.10 -4.24
CA GLY A 57 -14.53 22.75 -4.47
C GLY A 57 -13.58 23.39 -3.45
N GLY A 58 -12.28 23.06 -3.55
CA GLY A 58 -11.24 23.54 -2.63
C GLY A 58 -11.04 25.07 -2.67
N SER A 59 -10.39 25.64 -1.66
CA SER A 59 -10.02 27.07 -1.70
C SER A 59 -9.13 27.37 -2.92
N GLY A 60 -9.45 28.44 -3.66
CA GLY A 60 -8.67 28.88 -4.84
C GLY A 60 -8.99 28.19 -6.18
N VAL A 61 -9.97 27.28 -6.24
CA VAL A 61 -10.33 26.60 -7.51
C VAL A 61 -11.26 27.40 -8.44
N GLY A 62 -11.64 28.63 -8.05
CA GLY A 62 -12.47 29.53 -8.86
C GLY A 62 -13.98 29.40 -8.65
N LYS A 63 -14.45 28.95 -7.47
CA LYS A 63 -15.88 28.70 -7.20
C LYS A 63 -16.75 29.93 -7.40
N SER A 64 -16.37 31.04 -6.78
CA SER A 64 -17.14 32.27 -6.73
C SER A 64 -17.16 32.93 -8.11
N GLU A 65 -16.04 32.87 -8.83
CA GLU A 65 -15.89 33.31 -10.22
C GLU A 65 -16.80 32.49 -11.14
N ILE A 66 -16.69 31.15 -11.12
CA ILE A 66 -17.46 30.27 -12.00
C ILE A 66 -18.95 30.33 -11.68
N GLY A 67 -19.33 30.40 -10.40
CA GLY A 67 -20.72 30.60 -9.99
C GLY A 67 -21.32 31.89 -10.55
N SER A 68 -20.55 32.99 -10.49
CA SER A 68 -20.95 34.30 -11.04
C SER A 68 -21.11 34.26 -12.56
N VAL A 69 -20.16 33.64 -13.27
CA VAL A 69 -20.22 33.49 -14.73
C VAL A 69 -21.40 32.61 -15.15
N LEU A 70 -21.62 31.47 -14.49
CA LEU A 70 -22.76 30.59 -14.78
C LEU A 70 -24.09 31.31 -14.55
N GLY A 71 -24.20 32.10 -13.48
CA GLY A 71 -25.39 32.91 -13.21
C GLY A 71 -25.68 33.94 -14.30
N GLU A 72 -24.66 34.61 -14.81
CA GLU A 72 -24.78 35.55 -15.95
C GLU A 72 -25.15 34.84 -17.26
N LEU A 73 -24.54 33.70 -17.54
CA LEU A 73 -24.84 32.90 -18.73
C LEU A 73 -26.29 32.40 -18.74
N LEU A 74 -26.78 31.90 -17.60
CA LEU A 74 -28.19 31.50 -17.44
C LEU A 74 -29.15 32.68 -17.66
N ARG A 75 -28.85 33.86 -17.10
CA ARG A 75 -29.67 35.07 -17.31
C ARG A 75 -29.73 35.48 -18.78
N ARG A 76 -28.63 35.36 -19.52
CA ARG A 76 -28.59 35.63 -20.97
C ARG A 76 -29.39 34.62 -21.78
N ASP A 77 -29.50 33.40 -21.31
CA ASP A 77 -30.35 32.34 -21.90
C ASP A 77 -31.82 32.44 -21.45
N GLY A 78 -32.19 33.51 -20.73
CA GLY A 78 -33.57 33.78 -20.30
C GLY A 78 -33.99 33.04 -19.04
N ILE A 79 -33.06 32.38 -18.33
CA ILE A 79 -33.31 31.73 -17.05
C ILE A 79 -32.86 32.67 -15.93
N GLY A 80 -33.82 33.26 -15.21
CA GLY A 80 -33.49 34.09 -14.05
C GLY A 80 -32.68 33.30 -13.02
N CYS A 81 -31.56 33.87 -12.59
CA CYS A 81 -30.62 33.21 -11.69
C CYS A 81 -30.14 34.18 -10.61
N TYR A 82 -30.13 33.72 -9.36
CA TYR A 82 -29.56 34.42 -8.22
C TYR A 82 -28.38 33.63 -7.66
N VAL A 83 -27.24 34.31 -7.47
CA VAL A 83 -26.01 33.70 -6.95
C VAL A 83 -25.90 34.02 -5.45
N MET A 84 -26.10 32.99 -4.62
CA MET A 84 -25.99 33.05 -3.18
C MET A 84 -24.63 32.53 -2.73
N SER A 85 -23.94 33.28 -1.90
CA SER A 85 -22.69 32.87 -1.27
C SER A 85 -22.97 32.07 0.00
N GLY A 86 -22.42 30.85 0.07
CA GLY A 86 -22.50 30.04 1.27
C GLY A 86 -21.68 30.59 2.45
N ASP A 87 -20.72 31.48 2.18
CA ASP A 87 -19.86 32.10 3.20
C ASP A 87 -20.60 33.10 4.09
N ASN A 88 -21.87 33.39 3.77
CA ASN A 88 -22.79 34.11 4.66
C ASN A 88 -23.31 33.27 5.85
N TYR A 89 -23.19 31.94 5.79
CA TYR A 89 -23.87 31.00 6.71
C TYR A 89 -23.01 30.20 7.70
N PRO A 90 -21.74 30.53 7.97
CA PRO A 90 -21.13 30.11 9.23
C PRO A 90 -21.90 30.66 10.44
N ARG A 91 -21.83 29.97 11.58
CA ARG A 91 -22.45 30.45 12.84
C ARG A 91 -21.77 31.70 13.40
N ARG A 92 -20.56 32.01 12.94
CA ARG A 92 -19.69 33.09 13.42
C ARG A 92 -19.14 33.86 12.23
N ILE A 93 -18.87 35.15 12.42
CA ILE A 93 -18.12 35.96 11.43
C ILE A 93 -16.73 35.32 11.16
N PRO A 94 -16.10 35.55 9.99
CA PRO A 94 -14.88 34.84 9.59
C PRO A 94 -13.77 34.83 10.64
N ALA A 95 -13.40 35.99 11.19
CA ALA A 95 -12.35 36.10 12.20
C ALA A 95 -12.67 35.34 13.50
N ALA A 96 -13.94 35.36 13.92
CA ALA A 96 -14.39 34.62 15.11
C ALA A 96 -14.51 33.11 14.83
N ASN A 97 -14.83 32.71 13.60
CA ASN A 97 -14.85 31.32 13.21
C ASN A 97 -13.44 30.72 13.18
N ASP A 98 -12.46 31.44 12.61
CA ASP A 98 -11.06 31.01 12.62
C ASP A 98 -10.50 30.93 14.04
N ALA A 99 -10.84 31.90 14.91
CA ALA A 99 -10.50 31.83 16.32
C ALA A 99 -11.15 30.62 17.03
N GLU A 100 -12.38 30.25 16.69
CA GLU A 100 -13.05 29.07 17.25
C GLU A 100 -12.42 27.77 16.78
N ARG A 101 -12.06 27.66 15.49
CA ARG A 101 -11.30 26.52 14.94
C ARG A 101 -10.01 26.32 15.73
N LEU A 102 -9.24 27.39 15.92
CA LEU A 102 -8.00 27.35 16.70
C LEU A 102 -8.25 27.01 18.16
N ARG A 103 -9.26 27.61 18.79
CA ARG A 103 -9.63 27.32 20.19
C ARG A 103 -9.94 25.84 20.39
N ARG A 104 -10.73 25.24 19.50
CA ARG A 104 -11.10 23.82 19.57
C ARG A 104 -9.89 22.91 19.41
N PHE A 105 -9.05 23.18 18.43
CA PHE A 105 -7.78 22.47 18.25
C PHE A 105 -6.94 22.52 19.53
N ARG A 106 -6.71 23.71 20.09
CA ARG A 106 -5.87 23.89 21.28
C ARG A 106 -6.48 23.26 22.53
N MET A 107 -7.79 23.44 22.76
CA MET A 107 -8.48 22.86 23.91
C MET A 107 -8.46 21.33 23.89
N ALA A 108 -8.73 20.74 22.73
CA ALA A 108 -8.69 19.30 22.55
C ALA A 108 -7.26 18.76 22.67
N GLY A 109 -6.27 19.49 22.15
CA GLY A 109 -4.86 19.14 22.34
C GLY A 109 -4.45 19.11 23.82
N VAL A 110 -4.79 20.16 24.59
CA VAL A 110 -4.53 20.18 26.04
C VAL A 110 -5.26 19.03 26.75
N ARG A 111 -6.49 18.71 26.32
CA ARG A 111 -7.24 17.59 26.88
C ARG A 111 -6.57 16.25 26.57
N GLY A 112 -6.11 16.05 25.34
CA GLY A 112 -5.38 14.85 24.92
C GLY A 112 -4.12 14.62 25.72
N LEU A 113 -3.36 15.70 26.01
CA LEU A 113 -2.21 15.61 26.92
C LEU A 113 -2.62 15.17 28.33
N ALA A 114 -3.74 15.70 28.85
CA ALA A 114 -4.24 15.31 30.16
C ALA A 114 -4.67 13.84 30.23
N ASP A 115 -5.38 13.36 29.21
CA ASP A 115 -5.84 11.98 29.13
C ASP A 115 -4.67 10.99 28.95
N ALA A 116 -3.56 11.44 28.33
CA ALA A 116 -2.31 10.68 28.23
C ALA A 116 -1.40 10.78 29.48
N GLY A 117 -1.81 11.51 30.53
CA GLY A 117 -1.00 11.71 31.74
C GLY A 117 0.20 12.67 31.57
N LEU A 118 0.25 13.44 30.48
CA LEU A 118 1.34 14.34 30.10
C LEU A 118 1.09 15.79 30.58
N THR A 119 0.97 16.00 31.90
CA THR A 119 0.60 17.30 32.48
C THR A 119 1.69 17.95 33.35
N THR A 120 2.97 17.72 33.05
CA THR A 120 4.08 18.27 33.82
C THR A 120 4.19 19.80 33.67
N VAL A 121 4.88 20.46 34.61
CA VAL A 121 5.07 21.92 34.57
C VAL A 121 5.89 22.35 33.35
N ASP A 122 6.89 21.54 32.97
CA ASP A 122 7.77 21.81 31.83
C ASP A 122 6.99 21.78 30.50
N ILE A 123 6.15 20.75 30.28
CA ILE A 123 5.27 20.65 29.11
C ILE A 123 4.35 21.86 29.00
N ARG A 124 3.82 22.36 30.12
CA ARG A 124 2.96 23.55 30.12
C ARG A 124 3.72 24.80 29.70
N GLY A 125 4.97 24.95 30.12
CA GLY A 125 5.84 26.05 29.72
C GLY A 125 6.11 26.04 28.21
N ASP A 126 6.56 24.91 27.71
CA ASP A 126 6.89 24.71 26.29
C ASP A 126 5.66 24.87 25.39
N LEU A 127 4.52 24.29 25.78
CA LEU A 127 3.27 24.45 25.03
C LEU A 127 2.82 25.91 24.97
N THR A 128 3.01 26.67 26.04
CA THR A 128 2.68 28.10 26.06
C THR A 128 3.54 28.86 25.04
N MET A 129 4.83 28.55 24.95
CA MET A 129 5.72 29.14 23.95
C MET A 129 5.31 28.78 22.52
N LEU A 130 5.01 27.51 22.26
CA LEU A 130 4.57 27.02 20.94
C LEU A 130 3.25 27.66 20.50
N GLN A 131 2.29 27.83 21.42
CA GLN A 131 1.03 28.50 21.13
C GLN A 131 1.22 29.99 20.83
N GLN A 132 2.17 30.66 21.48
CA GLN A 132 2.50 32.07 21.24
C GLN A 132 3.20 32.28 19.90
N SER A 133 4.03 31.33 19.46
CA SER A 133 4.68 31.36 18.14
C SER A 133 3.83 30.77 17.01
N ALA A 134 2.63 30.26 17.31
CA ALA A 134 1.78 29.51 16.38
C ALA A 134 2.44 28.26 15.76
N ALA A 135 3.45 27.71 16.44
CA ALA A 135 4.13 26.47 16.08
C ALA A 135 3.46 25.23 16.71
N ASP A 136 2.41 25.40 17.51
CA ASP A 136 1.73 24.29 18.20
C ASP A 136 1.01 23.31 17.26
N ALA A 137 0.79 23.71 16.01
CA ALA A 137 0.29 22.86 14.93
C ALA A 137 1.37 22.45 13.91
N ASP A 138 2.63 22.82 14.13
CA ASP A 138 3.74 22.49 13.24
C ASP A 138 4.18 21.04 13.47
N PRO A 139 4.06 20.15 12.46
CA PRO A 139 4.55 18.78 12.61
C PRO A 139 6.06 18.73 12.87
N VAL A 140 6.85 19.70 12.39
CA VAL A 140 8.30 19.76 12.62
C VAL A 140 8.63 20.01 14.10
N ALA A 141 7.76 20.72 14.83
CA ALA A 141 7.98 20.97 16.25
C ALA A 141 7.88 19.71 17.12
N VAL A 142 7.34 18.59 16.60
CA VAL A 142 7.27 17.31 17.31
C VAL A 142 8.66 16.73 17.58
N GLU A 143 9.65 16.99 16.71
CA GLU A 143 11.03 16.51 16.91
C GLU A 143 11.64 17.07 18.20
N ALA A 144 11.46 18.38 18.44
CA ALA A 144 11.93 19.03 19.66
C ALA A 144 11.04 18.75 20.88
N TYR A 145 9.76 18.44 20.65
CA TYR A 145 8.76 18.22 21.71
C TYR A 145 7.91 16.98 21.41
N PRO A 146 8.37 15.75 21.69
CA PRO A 146 7.65 14.53 21.29
C PRO A 146 6.22 14.41 21.84
N TRP A 147 5.96 14.97 23.03
CA TRP A 147 4.61 15.05 23.62
C TRP A 147 3.62 15.85 22.75
N LEU A 148 4.12 16.75 21.90
CA LEU A 148 3.32 17.59 21.00
C LEU A 148 2.55 16.74 19.98
N ALA A 149 3.03 15.55 19.61
CA ALA A 149 2.30 14.62 18.74
C ALA A 149 0.92 14.27 19.33
N THR A 150 0.85 14.02 20.64
CA THR A 150 -0.41 13.72 21.34
C THR A 150 -1.36 14.93 21.33
N TYR A 151 -0.80 16.13 21.57
CA TYR A 151 -1.55 17.39 21.50
C TYR A 151 -2.12 17.63 20.09
N GLN A 152 -1.29 17.48 19.06
CA GLN A 152 -1.67 17.71 17.66
C GLN A 152 -2.68 16.67 17.17
N ALA A 153 -2.54 15.40 17.55
CA ALA A 153 -3.49 14.34 17.18
C ALA A 153 -4.89 14.62 17.76
N ALA A 154 -4.98 14.92 19.06
CA ALA A 154 -6.26 15.25 19.70
C ALA A 154 -6.86 16.54 19.14
N GLY A 155 -6.03 17.56 18.89
CA GLY A 155 -6.43 18.80 18.25
C GLY A 155 -6.98 18.59 16.84
N ARG A 156 -6.28 17.80 16.01
CA ARG A 156 -6.68 17.47 14.63
C ARG A 156 -8.01 16.72 14.61
N ALA A 157 -8.20 15.73 15.48
CA ALA A 157 -9.45 14.97 15.57
C ALA A 157 -10.64 15.87 15.93
N ALA A 158 -10.47 16.79 16.89
CA ALA A 158 -11.53 17.74 17.26
C ALA A 158 -11.84 18.73 16.13
N LEU A 159 -10.81 19.16 15.40
CA LEU A 159 -10.98 20.05 14.25
C LEU A 159 -11.70 19.33 13.10
N GLU A 160 -11.35 18.08 12.81
CA GLU A 160 -12.01 17.25 11.81
C GLU A 160 -13.50 17.04 12.11
N ALA A 161 -13.84 16.83 13.38
CA ALA A 161 -15.22 16.73 13.83
C ALA A 161 -15.99 18.07 13.70
N TYR A 162 -15.33 19.20 13.90
CA TYR A 162 -15.94 20.53 13.83
C TYR A 162 -16.12 21.04 12.39
N LEU A 163 -15.11 20.85 11.53
CA LEU A 163 -15.10 21.42 10.17
C LEU A 163 -16.25 20.89 9.30
N GLY A 164 -17.04 21.79 8.73
CA GLY A 164 -18.23 21.48 7.93
C GLY A 164 -19.36 20.80 8.72
N SER A 165 -19.35 20.90 10.05
CA SER A 165 -20.41 20.36 10.91
C SER A 165 -21.50 21.40 11.19
N ALA A 166 -22.63 20.96 11.74
CA ALA A 166 -23.70 21.84 12.19
C ALA A 166 -23.31 22.76 13.36
N GLU A 167 -22.16 22.51 14.01
CA GLU A 167 -21.61 23.39 15.05
C GLU A 167 -20.82 24.57 14.48
N GLU A 168 -20.28 24.41 13.27
CA GLU A 168 -19.57 25.47 12.55
C GLU A 168 -20.52 26.26 11.64
N VAL A 169 -21.40 25.54 10.96
CA VAL A 169 -22.21 26.05 9.86
C VAL A 169 -23.70 26.00 10.22
N ASP A 170 -24.45 27.04 9.87
CA ASP A 170 -25.90 27.05 10.05
C ASP A 170 -26.63 26.43 8.84
N PHE A 171 -26.53 25.11 8.72
CA PHE A 171 -27.24 24.38 7.67
C PHE A 171 -28.76 24.50 7.78
N GLY A 172 -29.31 24.79 8.96
CA GLY A 172 -30.74 24.97 9.15
C GLY A 172 -31.25 26.16 8.34
N GLU A 173 -30.59 27.31 8.49
CA GLU A 173 -30.93 28.54 7.78
C GLU A 173 -30.82 28.37 6.25
N VAL A 174 -29.75 27.73 5.77
CA VAL A 174 -29.57 27.44 4.33
C VAL A 174 -30.67 26.52 3.81
N ASN A 175 -31.01 25.47 4.56
CA ASN A 175 -32.07 24.53 4.19
C ASN A 175 -33.45 25.21 4.15
N ASP A 176 -33.73 26.13 5.08
CA ASP A 176 -34.97 26.90 5.10
C ASP A 176 -35.08 27.83 3.90
N ILE A 177 -33.98 28.49 3.50
CA ILE A 177 -33.91 29.32 2.29
C ILE A 177 -34.17 28.48 1.04
N ILE A 178 -33.51 27.31 0.93
CA ILE A 178 -33.71 26.38 -0.20
C ILE A 178 -35.17 25.91 -0.25
N ALA A 179 -35.75 25.53 0.89
CA ALA A 179 -37.13 25.08 0.97
C ALA A 179 -38.13 26.19 0.60
N ALA A 180 -37.90 27.42 1.06
CA ALA A 180 -38.72 28.58 0.71
C ALA A 180 -38.64 28.86 -0.80
N PHE A 181 -37.44 28.88 -1.38
CA PHE A 181 -37.27 29.07 -2.82
C PHE A 181 -37.98 27.99 -3.64
N LYS A 182 -37.80 26.71 -3.28
CA LYS A 182 -38.43 25.58 -3.98
C LYS A 182 -39.94 25.48 -3.75
N SER A 183 -40.49 26.17 -2.77
CA SER A 183 -41.95 26.26 -2.57
C SER A 183 -42.58 27.48 -3.27
N GLY A 184 -41.79 28.24 -4.03
CA GLY A 184 -42.28 29.37 -4.83
C GLY A 184 -42.32 30.70 -4.10
N ALA A 185 -41.52 30.90 -3.06
CA ALA A 185 -41.40 32.20 -2.40
C ALA A 185 -40.93 33.27 -3.41
N GLU A 186 -41.61 34.42 -3.43
CA GLU A 186 -41.22 35.57 -4.26
C GLU A 186 -40.17 36.46 -3.57
N LEU A 187 -40.02 36.34 -2.25
CA LEU A 187 -39.04 37.05 -1.43
C LEU A 187 -38.30 36.07 -0.53
N LEU A 188 -36.97 36.13 -0.55
CA LEU A 188 -36.11 35.41 0.39
C LEU A 188 -35.47 36.39 1.36
N THR A 189 -35.42 36.04 2.64
CA THR A 189 -34.68 36.83 3.63
C THR A 189 -33.28 36.23 3.73
N LEU A 190 -32.28 36.92 3.16
CA LEU A 190 -30.91 36.42 3.09
C LEU A 190 -30.01 37.15 4.08
N LYS A 191 -29.09 36.41 4.69
CA LYS A 191 -28.10 36.94 5.62
C LYS A 191 -26.92 37.55 4.88
N ARG A 192 -26.37 38.61 5.46
CA ARG A 192 -25.13 39.29 5.06
C ARG A 192 -24.20 39.23 6.24
N MET A 193 -23.12 38.44 6.16
CA MET A 193 -22.27 38.14 7.32
C MET A 193 -21.41 39.34 7.76
N GLY A 194 -21.05 40.23 6.84
CA GLY A 194 -20.15 41.34 7.13
C GLY A 194 -18.78 40.88 7.66
N ARG A 195 -17.99 41.82 8.22
CA ARG A 195 -16.66 41.54 8.79
C ARG A 195 -16.62 41.56 10.31
N THR A 196 -17.56 42.27 10.93
CA THR A 196 -17.74 42.34 12.39
C THR A 196 -19.14 41.89 12.79
N GLU A 197 -19.37 41.51 14.05
CA GLU A 197 -20.70 41.05 14.50
C GLU A 197 -21.79 42.11 14.32
N GLY A 198 -21.43 43.40 14.41
CA GLY A 198 -22.34 44.52 14.16
C GLY A 198 -22.67 44.73 12.67
N ASP A 199 -21.92 44.10 11.77
CA ASP A 199 -22.14 44.12 10.32
C ASP A 199 -22.97 42.91 9.85
N VAL A 200 -23.58 42.13 10.74
CA VAL A 200 -24.49 41.07 10.34
C VAL A 200 -25.88 41.67 10.16
N TRP A 201 -26.43 41.64 8.94
CA TRP A 201 -27.81 42.05 8.69
C TRP A 201 -28.54 41.07 7.78
N TYR A 202 -29.86 41.20 7.75
CA TYR A 202 -30.73 40.46 6.86
C TYR A 202 -31.33 41.41 5.84
N GLU A 203 -31.46 40.94 4.62
CA GLU A 203 -31.99 41.70 3.50
C GLU A 203 -33.08 40.89 2.79
N PRO A 204 -34.26 41.47 2.55
CA PRO A 204 -35.25 40.84 1.68
C PRO A 204 -34.79 40.96 0.22
N VAL A 205 -34.66 39.82 -0.44
CA VAL A 205 -34.25 39.71 -1.85
C VAL A 205 -35.43 39.23 -2.67
N ASP A 206 -35.80 40.02 -3.68
CA ASP A 206 -36.82 39.65 -4.67
C ASP A 206 -36.27 38.55 -5.58
N VAL A 207 -36.98 37.43 -5.60
CA VAL A 207 -36.68 36.27 -6.42
C VAL A 207 -37.87 35.87 -7.29
N HIS A 208 -38.85 36.74 -7.54
CA HIS A 208 -40.05 36.38 -8.29
C HIS A 208 -39.71 35.83 -9.69
N ASP A 209 -38.76 36.47 -10.38
CA ASP A 209 -38.29 36.09 -11.73
C ASP A 209 -37.12 35.08 -11.72
N VAL A 210 -36.75 34.52 -10.56
CA VAL A 210 -35.53 33.67 -10.44
C VAL A 210 -35.88 32.19 -10.54
N GLY A 211 -35.62 31.55 -11.68
CA GLY A 211 -35.79 30.10 -11.83
C GLY A 211 -34.70 29.27 -11.14
N VAL A 212 -33.49 29.80 -10.98
CA VAL A 212 -32.34 29.06 -10.42
C VAL A 212 -31.72 29.80 -9.24
N LEU A 213 -31.61 29.11 -8.10
CA LEU A 213 -30.76 29.53 -6.99
C LEU A 213 -29.41 28.82 -7.10
N LEU A 214 -28.37 29.57 -7.45
CA LEU A 214 -27.00 29.06 -7.55
C LEU A 214 -26.24 29.37 -6.27
N ILE A 215 -25.80 28.33 -5.56
CA ILE A 215 -25.04 28.45 -4.32
C ILE A 215 -23.58 28.19 -4.61
N GLU A 216 -22.73 29.20 -4.47
CA GLU A 216 -21.28 29.02 -4.55
C GLU A 216 -20.72 28.83 -3.13
N TRP A 217 -20.08 27.69 -2.87
CA TRP A 217 -19.61 27.37 -1.53
C TRP A 217 -18.68 26.17 -1.44
N THR A 218 -17.72 26.18 -0.52
CA THR A 218 -16.91 25.00 -0.19
C THR A 218 -17.77 23.82 0.31
N HIS A 219 -18.80 24.08 1.12
CA HIS A 219 -19.68 23.03 1.65
C HIS A 219 -20.93 22.76 0.80
N GLY A 220 -20.99 23.26 -0.44
CA GLY A 220 -22.20 23.19 -1.28
C GLY A 220 -22.73 21.77 -1.60
N ASN A 221 -21.93 20.73 -1.38
CA ASN A 221 -22.33 19.33 -1.53
C ASN A 221 -22.24 18.54 -0.20
N ASN A 222 -22.28 19.24 0.92
CA ASN A 222 -22.30 18.64 2.24
C ASN A 222 -23.63 17.90 2.45
N PRO A 223 -23.63 16.66 2.98
CA PRO A 223 -24.84 15.86 3.17
C PRO A 223 -25.88 16.49 4.13
N LEU A 224 -25.50 17.48 4.94
CA LEU A 224 -26.41 18.23 5.81
C LEU A 224 -27.25 19.28 5.05
N ILE A 225 -26.84 19.67 3.84
CA ILE A 225 -27.64 20.53 2.95
C ILE A 225 -28.65 19.66 2.21
N LYS A 226 -29.90 20.09 2.22
CA LYS A 226 -31.02 19.40 1.57
C LYS A 226 -31.58 20.26 0.44
N GLY A 227 -32.05 19.61 -0.61
CA GLY A 227 -32.76 20.28 -1.72
C GLY A 227 -31.88 20.78 -2.86
N ILE A 228 -30.56 20.53 -2.84
CA ILE A 228 -29.68 20.73 -4.01
C ILE A 228 -30.06 19.74 -5.11
N ASP A 229 -30.35 20.23 -6.31
CA ASP A 229 -30.69 19.40 -7.47
C ASP A 229 -29.43 19.00 -8.26
N ILE A 230 -28.51 19.96 -8.44
CA ILE A 230 -27.31 19.79 -9.28
C ILE A 230 -26.06 20.30 -8.53
N PRO A 231 -25.36 19.42 -7.78
CA PRO A 231 -24.02 19.71 -7.28
C PRO A 231 -22.97 19.61 -8.40
N ILE A 232 -22.16 20.67 -8.53
CA ILE A 232 -21.06 20.83 -9.48
C ILE A 232 -19.75 20.89 -8.68
N LEU A 233 -18.90 19.88 -8.85
CA LEU A 233 -17.58 19.83 -8.25
C LEU A 233 -16.53 20.42 -9.20
N LEU A 234 -15.85 21.45 -8.73
CA LEU A 234 -14.61 21.96 -9.31
C LEU A 234 -13.44 21.21 -8.68
N ASN A 235 -12.91 20.24 -9.42
CA ASN A 235 -11.86 19.34 -8.96
C ASN A 235 -10.46 19.95 -9.11
N SER A 236 -9.58 19.64 -8.16
CA SER A 236 -8.15 19.94 -8.19
C SER A 236 -7.42 18.70 -7.66
N THR A 237 -6.39 18.22 -8.38
CA THR A 237 -5.62 17.05 -7.94
C THR A 237 -4.75 17.37 -6.71
N PRO A 238 -4.24 16.38 -5.98
CA PRO A 238 -3.31 16.61 -4.88
C PRO A 238 -2.08 17.43 -5.28
N GLU A 239 -1.50 17.17 -6.46
CA GLU A 239 -0.33 17.86 -7.00
C GLU A 239 -0.66 19.31 -7.35
N GLU A 240 -1.81 19.54 -8.00
CA GLU A 240 -2.28 20.88 -8.34
C GLU A 240 -2.56 21.71 -7.10
N THR A 241 -3.09 21.05 -6.07
CA THR A 241 -3.36 21.64 -4.76
C THR A 241 -2.05 21.99 -4.06
N LEU A 242 -1.03 21.12 -4.12
CA LEU A 242 0.31 21.38 -3.59
C LEU A 242 1.04 22.50 -4.35
N ALA A 243 0.94 22.56 -5.68
CA ALA A 243 1.55 23.60 -6.50
C ALA A 243 0.95 24.98 -6.20
N HIS A 244 -0.37 25.07 -6.08
CA HIS A 244 -1.07 26.28 -5.64
C HIS A 244 -0.68 26.69 -4.21
N ARG A 245 -0.47 25.72 -3.31
CA ARG A 245 0.03 25.97 -1.95
C ARG A 245 1.46 26.54 -1.97
N ARG A 246 2.35 25.99 -2.81
CA ARG A 246 3.75 26.45 -2.95
C ARG A 246 3.85 27.85 -3.56
N SER A 247 2.96 28.24 -4.47
CA SER A 247 2.98 29.59 -5.06
C SER A 247 2.60 30.66 -4.04
N ARG A 248 1.58 30.44 -3.21
CA ARG A 248 1.15 31.40 -2.18
C ARG A 248 2.20 31.62 -1.08
N ALA A 249 2.96 30.59 -0.74
CA ALA A 249 4.06 30.71 0.22
C ALA A 249 5.20 31.65 -0.26
N ARG A 250 5.33 31.90 -1.57
CA ARG A 250 6.33 32.83 -2.14
C ARG A 250 5.89 34.30 -2.08
N ASP A 251 4.59 34.57 -1.96
CA ASP A 251 4.02 35.93 -2.03
C ASP A 251 3.92 36.65 -0.67
N GLY A 252 4.64 36.17 0.36
CA GLY A 252 5.03 37.00 1.51
C GLY A 252 4.27 36.82 2.82
N ALA A 253 3.36 35.85 2.94
CA ALA A 253 2.91 35.34 4.24
C ALA A 253 2.74 33.81 4.14
N PRO A 254 3.58 33.00 4.82
CA PRO A 254 3.34 31.56 4.84
C PRO A 254 2.00 31.28 5.53
N ASP A 255 1.15 30.46 4.90
CA ASP A 255 -0.01 29.87 5.57
C ASP A 255 0.51 29.19 6.86
N SER A 256 -0.05 29.54 8.02
CA SER A 256 0.40 28.96 9.30
C SER A 256 0.23 27.44 9.28
N PRO A 257 1.03 26.66 10.04
CA PRO A 257 0.86 25.20 10.11
C PRO A 257 -0.57 24.79 10.48
N PHE A 258 -1.23 25.58 11.33
CA PHE A 258 -2.64 25.40 11.67
C PHE A 258 -3.57 25.61 10.46
N THR A 259 -3.37 26.70 9.70
CA THR A 259 -4.12 26.96 8.45
C THR A 259 -3.95 25.81 7.47
N MET A 260 -2.74 25.27 7.33
CA MET A 260 -2.45 24.13 6.46
C MET A 260 -3.20 22.87 6.90
N MET A 261 -3.28 22.61 8.21
CA MET A 261 -4.07 21.51 8.76
C MET A 261 -5.57 21.66 8.43
N VAL A 262 -6.14 22.85 8.61
CA VAL A 262 -7.54 23.15 8.25
C VAL A 262 -7.79 22.85 6.76
N LEU A 263 -6.95 23.38 5.88
CA LEU A 263 -7.07 23.17 4.44
C LEU A 263 -6.97 21.69 4.04
N GLY A 264 -6.10 20.92 4.69
CA GLY A 264 -5.97 19.48 4.47
C GLY A 264 -7.24 18.71 4.86
N LEU A 265 -7.83 19.04 6.00
CA LEU A 265 -9.07 18.43 6.47
C LEU A 265 -10.28 18.81 5.60
N GLU A 266 -10.39 20.07 5.17
CA GLU A 266 -11.44 20.51 4.24
C GLU A 266 -11.32 19.78 2.89
N GLN A 267 -10.12 19.60 2.38
CA GLN A 267 -9.88 18.86 1.14
C GLN A 267 -10.31 17.39 1.25
N ALA A 268 -9.98 16.72 2.36
CA ALA A 268 -10.42 15.34 2.61
C ALA A 268 -11.95 15.20 2.59
N LYS A 269 -12.67 16.18 3.17
CA LYS A 269 -14.14 16.22 3.15
C LYS A 269 -14.70 16.45 1.75
N LEU A 270 -14.05 17.27 0.93
CA LEU A 270 -14.46 17.46 -0.47
C LEU A 270 -14.34 16.17 -1.28
N HIS A 271 -13.25 15.43 -1.08
CA HIS A 271 -13.06 14.13 -1.74
C HIS A 271 -14.13 13.11 -1.35
N SER A 272 -14.50 13.02 -0.07
CA SER A 272 -15.54 12.09 0.38
C SER A 272 -16.94 12.45 -0.15
N GLN A 273 -17.17 13.72 -0.50
CA GLN A 273 -18.44 14.22 -1.05
C GLN A 273 -18.49 14.16 -2.59
N ALA A 274 -17.36 14.00 -3.28
CA ALA A 274 -17.31 13.98 -4.73
C ALA A 274 -18.25 12.97 -5.43
N PRO A 275 -18.55 11.77 -4.86
CA PRO A 275 -19.45 10.82 -5.52
C PRO A 275 -20.89 11.29 -5.71
N THR A 276 -21.35 12.30 -4.95
CA THR A 276 -22.70 12.84 -5.10
C THR A 276 -22.77 13.99 -6.10
N ALA A 277 -21.63 14.45 -6.65
CA ALA A 277 -21.59 15.49 -7.68
C ALA A 277 -22.24 15.00 -8.98
N ARG A 278 -23.05 15.86 -9.61
CA ARG A 278 -23.71 15.60 -10.90
C ARG A 278 -22.87 16.04 -12.09
N ILE A 279 -22.03 17.04 -11.87
CA ILE A 279 -21.06 17.56 -12.84
C ILE A 279 -19.72 17.64 -12.12
N ILE A 280 -18.66 17.08 -12.71
CA ILE A 280 -17.30 17.18 -12.19
C ILE A 280 -16.44 17.82 -13.27
N VAL A 281 -15.65 18.81 -12.89
CA VAL A 281 -14.85 19.62 -13.81
C VAL A 281 -13.41 19.59 -13.36
N SER A 282 -12.48 19.28 -14.26
CA SER A 282 -11.04 19.34 -13.97
C SER A 282 -10.55 20.78 -13.77
N LYS A 283 -9.31 20.94 -13.29
CA LYS A 283 -8.65 22.25 -13.25
C LYS A 283 -8.49 22.87 -14.64
N SER A 284 -8.23 22.07 -15.68
CA SER A 284 -8.14 22.51 -17.08
C SER A 284 -9.49 22.87 -17.72
N GLY A 285 -10.61 22.57 -17.05
CA GLY A 285 -11.95 22.90 -17.53
C GLY A 285 -12.64 21.80 -18.34
N GLU A 286 -12.16 20.56 -18.24
CA GLU A 286 -12.79 19.41 -18.89
C GLU A 286 -13.86 18.76 -18.01
N LEU A 287 -14.95 18.28 -18.62
CA LEU A 287 -15.95 17.49 -17.92
C LEU A 287 -15.44 16.08 -17.66
N LEU A 288 -15.42 15.68 -16.40
CA LEU A 288 -14.99 14.35 -15.98
C LEU A 288 -16.20 13.47 -15.69
N SER A 289 -16.19 12.25 -16.23
CA SER A 289 -17.01 11.18 -15.66
C SER A 289 -16.51 10.83 -14.26
N HIS A 290 -17.35 10.22 -13.42
CA HIS A 290 -16.92 9.75 -12.10
C HIS A 290 -15.76 8.74 -12.19
N ALA A 291 -15.70 7.95 -13.27
CA ALA A 291 -14.58 7.04 -13.51
C ALA A 291 -13.29 7.82 -13.82
N GLN A 292 -13.34 8.86 -14.66
CA GLN A 292 -12.19 9.73 -14.95
C GLN A 292 -11.79 10.59 -13.74
N TYR A 293 -12.74 11.04 -12.93
CA TYR A 293 -12.45 11.72 -11.67
C TYR A 293 -11.71 10.79 -10.71
N ARG A 294 -12.23 9.57 -10.49
CA ARG A 294 -11.53 8.57 -9.68
C ARG A 294 -10.16 8.29 -10.27
N ALA A 295 -10.09 8.03 -11.57
CA ALA A 295 -8.85 7.81 -12.29
C ALA A 295 -7.89 8.97 -12.15
N ALA A 296 -8.32 10.24 -12.13
CA ALA A 296 -7.47 11.41 -11.93
C ALA A 296 -7.03 11.60 -10.47
N MET A 297 -7.88 11.22 -9.51
CA MET A 297 -7.54 11.18 -8.08
C MET A 297 -6.62 10.01 -7.75
N THR A 298 -6.69 8.92 -8.52
CA THR A 298 -5.78 7.78 -8.47
C THR A 298 -4.67 7.85 -9.53
N ALA A 299 -4.68 8.84 -10.43
CA ALA A 299 -3.72 8.94 -11.55
C ALA A 299 -2.36 9.31 -11.01
N SER A 300 -2.33 10.03 -9.89
CA SER A 300 -1.11 10.21 -9.11
C SER A 300 -0.49 8.88 -8.70
N SER A 301 -1.26 7.78 -8.57
CA SER A 301 -0.78 6.42 -8.30
C SER A 301 -0.73 5.51 -9.54
N GLU A 302 -1.47 5.76 -10.62
CA GLU A 302 -1.38 5.02 -11.90
C GLU A 302 -0.17 5.43 -12.75
N GLN A 303 0.29 6.67 -12.62
CA GLN A 303 1.48 7.18 -13.30
C GLN A 303 2.75 7.08 -12.42
N ASN A 304 2.62 6.61 -11.17
CA ASN A 304 3.71 6.58 -10.19
C ASN A 304 4.73 5.46 -10.48
N ALA A 305 5.62 5.72 -11.44
CA ALA A 305 6.83 4.94 -11.67
C ALA A 305 8.00 5.37 -10.76
N ARG A 306 7.75 6.20 -9.73
CA ARG A 306 8.79 6.64 -8.77
C ARG A 306 9.34 5.45 -7.99
N PRO A 307 10.59 5.50 -7.51
CA PRO A 307 11.19 4.40 -6.77
C PRO A 307 10.39 3.97 -5.55
N MET A 308 10.44 2.66 -5.27
CA MET A 308 9.82 2.02 -4.12
C MET A 308 10.90 1.46 -3.21
N LEU A 309 10.90 1.83 -1.93
CA LEU A 309 11.75 1.18 -0.94
C LEU A 309 11.10 -0.13 -0.49
N ASN A 310 11.87 -1.22 -0.38
CA ASN A 310 11.40 -2.52 0.10
C ASN A 310 12.22 -2.95 1.33
N LEU A 311 11.54 -3.29 2.42
CA LEU A 311 12.16 -3.64 3.69
C LEU A 311 11.23 -4.43 4.62
N TYR A 312 11.83 -5.09 5.63
CA TYR A 312 11.07 -5.50 6.81
C TYR A 312 10.82 -4.28 7.70
N PRO A 313 9.73 -4.27 8.50
CA PRO A 313 9.45 -3.21 9.46
C PRO A 313 10.56 -3.00 10.51
N ASP A 314 11.45 -3.98 10.70
CA ASP A 314 12.58 -3.92 11.63
C ASP A 314 13.96 -3.82 10.95
N SER A 315 14.00 -3.70 9.62
CA SER A 315 15.26 -3.68 8.86
C SER A 315 16.09 -2.43 9.11
N LEU A 316 15.45 -1.29 9.42
CA LEU A 316 16.11 -0.01 9.65
C LEU A 316 15.72 0.47 11.06
N GLY A 317 16.67 0.53 11.99
CA GLY A 317 16.47 1.01 13.37
C GLY A 317 15.69 0.05 14.30
N GLY A 318 14.78 -0.76 13.76
CA GLY A 318 14.11 -1.86 14.48
C GLY A 318 12.59 -1.77 14.48
N HIS A 319 12.01 -0.61 14.13
CA HIS A 319 10.57 -0.39 14.09
C HIS A 319 10.15 0.48 12.90
N VAL A 320 8.85 0.50 12.58
CA VAL A 320 8.33 1.33 11.48
C VAL A 320 8.53 2.83 11.73
N HIS A 321 8.54 3.29 12.99
CA HIS A 321 8.86 4.70 13.29
C HIS A 321 10.28 5.07 12.83
N ASP A 322 11.26 4.16 12.95
CA ASP A 322 12.64 4.40 12.51
C ASP A 322 12.73 4.48 10.96
N VAL A 323 11.84 3.77 10.28
CA VAL A 323 11.68 3.85 8.82
C VAL A 323 11.11 5.21 8.42
N VAL A 324 10.13 5.73 9.17
CA VAL A 324 9.59 7.09 8.97
C VAL A 324 10.70 8.11 9.19
N ASP A 325 11.43 8.03 10.31
CA ASP A 325 12.55 8.91 10.61
C ASP A 325 13.63 8.85 9.51
N PHE A 326 13.92 7.67 8.97
CA PHE A 326 14.83 7.51 7.84
C PHE A 326 14.34 8.21 6.57
N LEU A 327 13.05 8.10 6.24
CA LEU A 327 12.47 8.72 5.04
C LEU A 327 12.35 10.25 5.16
N ASP A 328 12.18 10.77 6.37
CA ASP A 328 12.08 12.21 6.65
C ASP A 328 13.45 12.91 6.64
N ARG A 329 14.56 12.16 6.54
CA ARG A 329 15.90 12.73 6.40
C ARG A 329 16.02 13.57 5.11
N PRO A 330 16.71 14.74 5.14
CA PRO A 330 16.86 15.59 3.97
C PRO A 330 17.48 14.90 2.75
N GLU A 331 18.40 13.96 2.98
CA GLU A 331 19.05 13.15 1.95
C GLU A 331 18.08 12.20 1.22
N LEU A 332 16.92 11.92 1.81
CA LEU A 332 15.88 11.05 1.29
C LEU A 332 14.69 11.82 0.70
N SER A 333 14.73 13.15 0.80
CA SER A 333 13.70 14.02 0.21
C SER A 333 13.53 13.76 -1.28
N GLU A 334 12.28 13.49 -1.66
CA GLU A 334 11.83 13.15 -3.01
C GLU A 334 12.52 11.92 -3.63
N VAL A 335 13.14 11.04 -2.84
CA VAL A 335 13.81 9.82 -3.35
C VAL A 335 12.81 8.70 -3.62
N PHE A 336 11.95 8.39 -2.66
CA PHE A 336 10.96 7.32 -2.76
C PHE A 336 9.55 7.91 -2.91
N GLY A 337 8.75 7.31 -3.79
CA GLY A 337 7.31 7.61 -3.90
C GLY A 337 6.44 6.54 -3.24
N SER A 338 7.03 5.43 -2.79
CA SER A 338 6.31 4.32 -2.19
C SER A 338 7.20 3.47 -1.30
N VAL A 339 6.60 2.78 -0.34
CA VAL A 339 7.26 1.81 0.54
C VAL A 339 6.51 0.48 0.47
N TYR A 340 7.26 -0.59 0.32
CA TYR A 340 6.80 -1.96 0.48
C TYR A 340 7.28 -2.46 1.85
N LEU A 341 6.33 -2.60 2.78
CA LEU A 341 6.57 -3.22 4.08
C LEU A 341 6.24 -4.72 4.00
N LEU A 342 7.21 -5.55 4.35
CA LEU A 342 7.06 -7.00 4.38
C LEU A 342 6.13 -7.48 5.51
N PRO A 343 5.59 -8.71 5.41
CA PRO A 343 4.43 -9.14 6.20
C PRO A 343 4.64 -9.21 7.72
N SER A 344 5.88 -9.18 8.23
CA SER A 344 6.13 -9.16 9.68
C SER A 344 5.61 -7.89 10.37
N VAL A 345 5.13 -6.91 9.60
CA VAL A 345 4.35 -5.78 10.13
C VAL A 345 3.03 -6.24 10.77
N PHE A 346 2.54 -7.44 10.44
CA PHE A 346 1.37 -8.09 11.06
C PHE A 346 1.76 -9.11 12.14
N ASN A 347 0.77 -9.67 12.83
CA ASN A 347 0.97 -10.78 13.76
C ASN A 347 1.31 -12.07 13.00
N THR A 348 2.52 -12.59 13.21
CA THR A 348 3.11 -13.69 12.43
C THR A 348 4.00 -14.58 13.30
N ASP A 349 4.28 -15.82 12.86
CA ASP A 349 5.19 -16.75 13.57
C ASP A 349 6.39 -17.21 12.74
N LEU A 350 6.19 -18.10 11.77
CA LEU A 350 7.21 -18.68 10.90
C LEU A 350 7.49 -17.80 9.68
N ASP A 351 8.58 -18.13 8.99
CA ASP A 351 8.96 -17.57 7.69
C ASP A 351 9.05 -16.04 7.69
N ARG A 352 9.48 -15.47 8.82
CA ARG A 352 9.71 -14.02 9.03
C ARG A 352 8.57 -13.14 8.50
N GLY A 353 7.32 -13.57 8.71
CA GLY A 353 6.13 -12.83 8.32
C GLY A 353 5.13 -13.60 7.45
N PHE A 354 5.57 -14.58 6.66
CA PHE A 354 4.69 -15.25 5.70
C PHE A 354 3.76 -16.32 6.32
N SER A 355 3.91 -16.62 7.61
CA SER A 355 2.93 -17.39 8.38
C SER A 355 2.08 -16.45 9.23
N VAL A 356 1.00 -15.94 8.64
CA VAL A 356 0.15 -14.89 9.22
C VAL A 356 -0.88 -15.47 10.17
N ILE A 357 -0.91 -14.95 11.39
CA ILE A 357 -1.91 -15.26 12.43
C ILE A 357 -3.16 -14.44 12.15
N ASP A 358 -3.00 -13.13 12.01
CA ASP A 358 -4.02 -12.16 11.63
C ASP A 358 -3.36 -10.91 11.00
N TYR A 359 -4.18 -10.03 10.42
CA TYR A 359 -3.72 -8.79 9.76
C TYR A 359 -3.78 -7.57 10.69
N GLU A 360 -3.86 -7.76 12.01
CA GLU A 360 -3.61 -6.66 12.94
C GLU A 360 -2.11 -6.33 12.95
N LEU A 361 -1.78 -5.05 13.18
CA LEU A 361 -0.40 -4.62 13.26
C LEU A 361 0.29 -5.28 14.47
N SER A 362 1.48 -5.83 14.23
CA SER A 362 2.33 -6.34 15.29
C SER A 362 2.79 -5.20 16.18
N THR A 363 2.35 -5.21 17.44
CA THR A 363 2.75 -4.22 18.45
C THR A 363 4.25 -4.23 18.74
N ARG A 364 4.98 -5.25 18.25
CA ARG A 364 6.42 -5.32 18.32
C ARG A 364 7.10 -4.33 17.38
N TYR A 365 6.47 -4.01 16.24
CA TYR A 365 7.15 -3.32 15.14
C TYR A 365 6.42 -2.05 14.67
N ALA A 366 5.10 -1.97 14.80
CA ALA A 366 4.34 -0.86 14.26
C ALA A 366 3.12 -0.50 15.12
N THR A 367 2.78 0.78 15.10
CA THR A 367 1.49 1.31 15.56
C THR A 367 0.72 1.89 14.38
N GLN A 368 -0.58 2.12 14.55
CA GLN A 368 -1.38 2.84 13.55
C GLN A 368 -0.80 4.23 13.25
N GLY A 369 -0.26 4.92 14.27
CA GLY A 369 0.36 6.23 14.10
C GLY A 369 1.58 6.20 13.17
N ASP A 370 2.35 5.12 13.18
CA ASP A 370 3.52 4.95 12.30
C ASP A 370 3.08 4.74 10.85
N ILE A 371 2.04 3.92 10.63
CA ILE A 371 1.43 3.72 9.31
C ILE A 371 0.82 5.02 8.77
N ASP A 372 0.11 5.76 9.62
CA ASP A 372 -0.46 7.07 9.29
C ASP A 372 0.63 8.12 9.02
N ALA A 373 1.82 7.99 9.61
CA ALA A 373 2.95 8.88 9.33
C ALA A 373 3.60 8.51 7.98
N LEU A 374 3.84 7.22 7.75
CA LEU A 374 4.41 6.71 6.50
C LEU A 374 3.56 7.11 5.28
N THR A 375 2.25 6.91 5.38
CA THR A 375 1.30 7.17 4.28
C THR A 375 1.06 8.66 3.99
N ARG A 376 1.61 9.60 4.77
CA ARG A 376 1.56 11.04 4.45
C ARG A 376 2.44 11.40 3.26
N SER A 377 3.55 10.68 3.09
CA SER A 377 4.63 11.06 2.17
C SER A 377 4.83 10.06 1.04
N VAL A 378 4.43 8.80 1.24
CA VAL A 378 4.65 7.70 0.29
C VAL A 378 3.44 6.78 0.17
N ASP A 379 3.26 6.18 -1.01
CA ASP A 379 2.26 5.12 -1.19
C ASP A 379 2.69 3.84 -0.47
N LEU A 380 1.75 3.13 0.13
CA LEU A 380 2.04 1.87 0.82
C LEU A 380 1.76 0.65 -0.07
N LYS A 381 2.67 -0.32 -0.04
CA LYS A 381 2.48 -1.66 -0.56
C LYS A 381 2.58 -2.67 0.58
N LEU A 382 1.64 -3.61 0.63
CA LEU A 382 1.57 -4.69 1.63
C LEU A 382 1.35 -6.03 0.94
N ASP A 383 1.59 -7.12 1.67
CA ASP A 383 1.27 -8.47 1.22
C ASP A 383 -0.15 -8.89 1.62
N PHE A 384 -0.76 -9.69 0.74
CA PHE A 384 -1.93 -10.49 1.02
C PHE A 384 -1.60 -11.95 0.77
N ILE A 385 -1.43 -12.69 1.87
CA ILE A 385 -1.12 -14.11 1.92
C ILE A 385 -2.45 -14.84 1.81
N LEU A 386 -2.90 -15.08 0.58
CA LEU A 386 -4.18 -15.75 0.32
C LEU A 386 -4.08 -17.28 0.33
N ASN A 387 -2.90 -17.86 0.07
CA ASN A 387 -2.81 -19.31 -0.07
C ASN A 387 -2.96 -20.04 1.26
N HIS A 388 -2.50 -19.46 2.36
CA HIS A 388 -2.39 -20.14 3.65
C HIS A 388 -2.49 -19.17 4.83
N ALA A 389 -2.78 -19.70 6.02
CA ALA A 389 -2.72 -18.98 7.29
C ALA A 389 -1.98 -19.82 8.35
N SER A 390 -1.52 -19.18 9.42
CA SER A 390 -0.85 -19.88 10.52
C SER A 390 -1.78 -20.86 11.23
N VAL A 391 -1.22 -21.96 11.76
CA VAL A 391 -1.86 -22.82 12.76
C VAL A 391 -2.40 -22.02 13.96
N LEU A 392 -1.77 -20.90 14.31
CA LEU A 392 -2.21 -20.01 15.41
C LEU A 392 -3.32 -19.05 15.01
N SER A 393 -3.72 -19.01 13.73
CA SER A 393 -4.82 -18.15 13.28
C SER A 393 -6.12 -18.45 14.06
N PRO A 394 -6.97 -17.44 14.32
CA PRO A 394 -8.25 -17.64 15.02
C PRO A 394 -9.12 -18.74 14.38
N GLN A 395 -9.07 -18.85 13.06
CA GLN A 395 -9.81 -19.85 12.28
C GLN A 395 -9.29 -21.27 12.55
N PHE A 396 -7.97 -21.49 12.51
CA PHE A 396 -7.40 -22.81 12.75
C PHE A 396 -7.48 -23.21 14.22
N GLN A 397 -7.35 -22.25 15.15
CA GLN A 397 -7.52 -22.51 16.58
C GLN A 397 -8.97 -22.90 16.92
N ASP A 398 -9.98 -22.28 16.31
CA ASP A 398 -11.38 -22.69 16.48
C ASP A 398 -11.63 -24.10 15.93
N LEU A 399 -11.00 -24.44 14.80
CA LEU A 399 -11.01 -25.79 14.22
C LEU A 399 -10.37 -26.83 15.15
N LEU A 400 -9.20 -26.52 15.73
CA LEU A 400 -8.54 -27.39 16.70
C LEU A 400 -9.35 -27.55 18.00
N ALA A 401 -10.17 -26.56 18.36
CA ALA A 401 -10.99 -26.60 19.58
C ALA A 401 -12.31 -27.35 19.39
N LYS A 402 -12.93 -27.28 18.21
CA LYS A 402 -14.30 -27.79 17.95
C LYS A 402 -14.38 -28.91 16.92
N GLY A 403 -13.30 -29.18 16.18
CA GLY A 403 -13.28 -30.17 15.12
C GLY A 403 -14.36 -29.88 14.07
N ASP A 404 -15.13 -30.90 13.71
CA ASP A 404 -16.15 -30.80 12.65
C ASP A 404 -17.35 -29.92 13.06
N GLU A 405 -17.48 -29.54 14.34
CA GLU A 405 -18.46 -28.55 14.82
C GLU A 405 -17.97 -27.09 14.67
N SER A 406 -16.72 -26.89 14.26
CA SER A 406 -16.19 -25.56 13.98
C SER A 406 -16.91 -24.93 12.80
N GLN A 407 -17.17 -23.62 12.88
CA GLN A 407 -17.64 -22.88 11.73
C GLN A 407 -16.61 -22.82 10.60
N TYR A 408 -15.34 -23.14 10.89
CA TYR A 408 -14.22 -23.15 9.95
C TYR A 408 -13.84 -24.57 9.51
N ALA A 409 -14.71 -25.55 9.72
CA ALA A 409 -14.47 -26.95 9.33
C ALA A 409 -14.14 -27.13 7.84
N ASP A 410 -14.63 -26.23 6.96
CA ASP A 410 -14.32 -26.24 5.52
C ASP A 410 -13.30 -25.16 5.10
N PHE A 411 -12.77 -24.36 6.03
CA PHE A 411 -11.92 -23.20 5.75
C PHE A 411 -10.52 -23.60 5.26
N PHE A 412 -10.02 -24.74 5.75
CA PHE A 412 -8.74 -25.33 5.39
C PHE A 412 -8.96 -26.62 4.59
N ILE A 413 -7.92 -27.05 3.87
CA ILE A 413 -8.02 -28.25 3.03
C ILE A 413 -7.67 -29.49 3.86
N ASP A 414 -8.69 -30.26 4.25
CA ASP A 414 -8.51 -31.62 4.76
C ASP A 414 -7.94 -32.51 3.63
N TRP A 415 -6.75 -33.05 3.86
CA TRP A 415 -6.00 -33.83 2.87
C TRP A 415 -6.74 -35.11 2.47
N ASN A 416 -7.37 -35.79 3.43
CA ASN A 416 -8.07 -37.04 3.14
C ASN A 416 -9.35 -36.76 2.35
N THR A 417 -10.06 -35.68 2.69
CA THR A 417 -11.24 -35.26 1.93
C THR A 417 -10.87 -34.87 0.50
N PHE A 418 -9.76 -34.16 0.31
CA PHE A 418 -9.28 -33.78 -1.02
C PHE A 418 -8.94 -34.99 -1.91
N TRP A 419 -8.36 -36.04 -1.34
CA TRP A 419 -7.95 -37.25 -2.05
C TRP A 419 -8.96 -38.41 -1.96
N ASP A 420 -10.20 -38.15 -1.53
CA ASP A 420 -11.22 -39.19 -1.43
C ASP A 420 -11.46 -39.85 -2.81
N GLY A 421 -11.45 -41.18 -2.84
CA GLY A 421 -11.51 -41.97 -4.07
C GLY A 421 -10.26 -41.95 -4.97
N HIS A 422 -9.17 -41.29 -4.55
CA HIS A 422 -7.96 -41.05 -5.35
C HIS A 422 -6.66 -41.49 -4.67
N GLY A 423 -6.74 -42.48 -3.77
CA GLY A 423 -5.58 -42.99 -3.06
C GLY A 423 -5.89 -44.14 -2.10
N THR A 424 -4.88 -44.58 -1.36
CA THR A 424 -4.98 -45.67 -0.37
C THR A 424 -4.68 -45.16 1.03
N MET A 425 -5.52 -45.53 2.02
CA MET A 425 -5.32 -45.14 3.43
C MET A 425 -4.06 -45.79 3.99
N THR A 426 -3.19 -44.98 4.62
CA THR A 426 -1.97 -45.45 5.29
C THR A 426 -2.23 -45.77 6.77
N GLU A 427 -1.35 -46.57 7.38
CA GLU A 427 -1.39 -46.83 8.83
C GLU A 427 -1.22 -45.54 9.67
N ALA A 428 -0.60 -44.51 9.09
CA ALA A 428 -0.42 -43.20 9.72
C ALA A 428 -1.68 -42.30 9.66
N GLY A 429 -2.78 -42.76 9.06
CA GLY A 429 -4.06 -42.05 9.08
C GLY A 429 -4.27 -41.01 7.97
N TYR A 430 -3.42 -41.01 6.95
CA TYR A 430 -3.59 -40.17 5.75
C TYR A 430 -3.73 -41.02 4.47
N LEU A 431 -4.47 -40.51 3.49
CA LEU A 431 -4.57 -41.08 2.15
C LEU A 431 -3.28 -40.82 1.37
N ARG A 432 -2.60 -41.87 0.92
CA ARG A 432 -1.52 -41.76 -0.04
C ARG A 432 -2.13 -41.66 -1.44
N PRO A 433 -1.95 -40.54 -2.16
CA PRO A 433 -2.53 -40.38 -3.49
C PRO A 433 -2.00 -41.41 -4.48
N ASP A 434 -2.80 -41.73 -5.48
CA ASP A 434 -2.37 -42.57 -6.59
C ASP A 434 -1.21 -41.90 -7.35
N PRO A 435 -0.09 -42.61 -7.61
CA PRO A 435 1.11 -42.01 -8.22
C PRO A 435 0.85 -41.27 -9.54
N GLU A 436 -0.11 -41.74 -10.34
CA GLU A 436 -0.49 -41.11 -11.61
C GLU A 436 -1.09 -39.70 -11.45
N LEU A 437 -1.68 -39.39 -10.29
CA LEU A 437 -2.27 -38.09 -9.99
C LEU A 437 -1.26 -37.10 -9.38
N THR A 438 -0.10 -37.60 -8.93
CA THR A 438 0.94 -36.77 -8.30
C THR A 438 2.19 -36.60 -9.17
N LYS A 439 2.33 -37.36 -10.26
CA LYS A 439 3.54 -37.35 -11.11
C LYS A 439 3.89 -35.97 -11.67
N ASP A 440 2.88 -35.16 -11.97
CA ASP A 440 3.03 -33.82 -12.54
C ASP A 440 2.82 -32.72 -11.47
N MET A 441 2.64 -33.10 -10.20
CA MET A 441 2.36 -32.14 -9.12
C MET A 441 3.65 -31.42 -8.70
N PHE A 442 3.54 -30.12 -8.45
CA PHE A 442 4.68 -29.30 -8.04
C PHE A 442 4.85 -29.29 -6.52
N PHE A 443 5.95 -29.87 -6.01
CA PHE A 443 6.23 -29.96 -4.58
C PHE A 443 7.23 -28.88 -4.12
N ARG A 444 6.97 -28.26 -2.96
CA ARG A 444 7.84 -27.25 -2.34
C ARG A 444 8.66 -27.76 -1.16
N LYS A 445 8.39 -28.97 -0.66
CA LYS A 445 9.11 -29.63 0.44
C LYS A 445 9.26 -31.14 0.15
N PRO A 446 10.17 -31.87 0.83
CA PRO A 446 10.30 -33.31 0.64
C PRO A 446 9.02 -34.02 1.12
N GLY A 447 8.59 -35.03 0.37
CA GLY A 447 7.39 -35.80 0.70
C GLY A 447 6.08 -35.08 0.38
N LEU A 448 4.98 -35.55 0.99
CA LEU A 448 3.64 -35.02 0.73
C LEU A 448 3.43 -33.69 1.47
N PRO A 449 2.71 -32.71 0.87
CA PRO A 449 2.47 -31.41 1.47
C PRO A 449 1.34 -31.45 2.50
N LEU A 450 1.54 -32.19 3.59
CA LEU A 450 0.57 -32.32 4.68
C LEU A 450 1.20 -32.07 6.05
N LEU A 451 0.34 -31.74 7.02
CA LEU A 451 0.64 -31.70 8.44
C LEU A 451 -0.44 -32.49 9.18
N MET A 452 -0.02 -33.47 10.00
CA MET A 452 -0.93 -34.20 10.88
C MET A 452 -1.21 -33.35 12.13
N VAL A 453 -2.48 -33.04 12.40
CA VAL A 453 -2.89 -32.25 13.57
C VAL A 453 -3.83 -33.03 14.48
N PRO A 454 -3.74 -32.85 15.81
CA PRO A 454 -4.67 -33.48 16.75
C PRO A 454 -6.04 -32.80 16.71
N MET A 455 -7.10 -33.60 16.83
CA MET A 455 -8.48 -33.14 16.89
C MET A 455 -9.09 -33.34 18.29
N PRO A 456 -10.16 -32.59 18.66
CA PRO A 456 -10.81 -32.70 19.97
C PRO A 456 -11.33 -34.10 20.34
N ASP A 457 -11.69 -34.90 19.33
CA ASP A 457 -12.19 -36.27 19.49
C ASP A 457 -11.07 -37.29 19.77
N GLY A 458 -9.81 -36.83 19.86
CA GLY A 458 -8.62 -37.66 20.08
C GLY A 458 -8.04 -38.26 18.80
N THR A 459 -8.64 -37.99 17.63
CA THR A 459 -8.08 -38.41 16.34
C THR A 459 -6.98 -37.46 15.87
N ARG A 460 -6.26 -37.87 14.82
CA ARG A 460 -5.35 -36.99 14.07
C ARG A 460 -5.84 -36.87 12.64
N LYS A 461 -5.99 -35.64 12.15
CA LYS A 461 -6.38 -35.37 10.76
C LYS A 461 -5.20 -34.78 9.98
N PRO A 462 -4.99 -35.19 8.71
CA PRO A 462 -4.02 -34.54 7.84
C PRO A 462 -4.64 -33.30 7.18
N TYR A 463 -3.98 -32.16 7.28
CA TYR A 463 -4.33 -30.95 6.54
C TYR A 463 -3.23 -30.58 5.55
N TRP A 464 -3.63 -29.97 4.44
CA TRP A 464 -2.69 -29.50 3.42
C TRP A 464 -1.78 -28.39 3.98
N ASN A 465 -0.49 -28.54 3.77
CA ASN A 465 0.55 -27.59 4.15
C ASN A 465 1.67 -27.62 3.09
N THR A 466 1.61 -26.67 2.15
CA THR A 466 2.51 -26.56 1.00
C THR A 466 3.93 -26.16 1.41
N PHE A 467 4.05 -25.27 2.40
CA PHE A 467 5.29 -24.58 2.76
C PHE A 467 5.82 -25.04 4.13
N TYR A 468 6.29 -24.10 4.97
CA TYR A 468 6.96 -24.40 6.22
C TYR A 468 6.01 -25.03 7.25
N GLN A 469 6.58 -25.91 8.05
CA GLN A 469 5.99 -26.45 9.26
C GLN A 469 7.09 -26.62 10.30
N GLN A 470 6.71 -26.50 11.57
CA GLN A 470 7.58 -26.80 12.69
C GLN A 470 6.82 -27.66 13.68
N VAL A 471 7.48 -28.71 14.12
CA VAL A 471 7.00 -29.59 15.18
C VAL A 471 8.00 -29.49 16.32
N SER A 472 7.52 -29.15 17.51
CA SER A 472 8.37 -29.08 18.69
C SER A 472 7.76 -29.82 19.87
N TYR A 473 8.63 -30.28 20.76
CA TYR A 473 8.24 -30.96 21.98
C TYR A 473 8.77 -30.16 23.18
N PRO A 474 7.88 -29.62 24.04
CA PRO A 474 8.31 -28.96 25.26
C PRO A 474 9.08 -29.93 26.15
N THR A 475 10.28 -29.54 26.57
CA THR A 475 11.09 -30.35 27.50
C THR A 475 10.44 -30.36 28.89
N PRO A 476 9.97 -31.52 29.39
CA PRO A 476 9.40 -31.60 30.72
C PRO A 476 10.48 -31.60 31.83
N ASP A 477 10.08 -31.28 33.06
CA ASP A 477 10.90 -31.61 34.23
C ASP A 477 10.91 -33.13 34.48
N VAL A 478 11.98 -33.64 35.09
CA VAL A 478 12.10 -35.07 35.44
C VAL A 478 10.93 -35.53 36.30
N GLN A 479 10.45 -34.70 37.23
CA GLN A 479 9.32 -35.03 38.11
C GLN A 479 7.98 -35.10 37.36
N ASP A 480 7.82 -34.35 36.27
CA ASP A 480 6.63 -34.44 35.43
C ASP A 480 6.59 -35.79 34.72
N LEU A 481 7.72 -36.23 34.17
CA LEU A 481 7.84 -37.52 33.52
C LEU A 481 7.67 -38.68 34.52
N MET A 482 8.19 -38.55 35.75
CA MET A 482 7.95 -39.50 36.83
C MET A 482 6.45 -39.67 37.12
N ARG A 483 5.74 -38.55 37.30
CA ARG A 483 4.30 -38.56 37.63
C ARG A 483 3.46 -39.11 36.50
N ALA A 484 3.75 -38.71 35.26
CA ALA A 484 2.97 -39.12 34.09
C ALA A 484 3.23 -40.58 33.67
N CYS A 485 4.48 -41.06 33.79
CA CYS A 485 4.88 -42.37 33.27
C CYS A 485 5.08 -43.44 34.37
N GLY A 486 4.91 -43.08 35.64
CA GLY A 486 5.14 -43.99 36.78
C GLY A 486 6.60 -44.43 36.92
N LEU A 487 7.54 -43.55 36.60
CA LEU A 487 8.99 -43.84 36.62
C LEU A 487 9.64 -43.40 37.94
N GLN A 488 10.69 -44.11 38.35
CA GLN A 488 11.61 -43.63 39.39
C GLN A 488 12.54 -42.54 38.83
N TYR A 489 13.01 -41.63 39.68
CA TYR A 489 13.79 -40.46 39.28
C TYR A 489 14.96 -40.77 38.32
N GLY A 490 15.78 -41.78 38.63
CA GLY A 490 16.92 -42.14 37.78
C GLY A 490 16.51 -42.62 36.39
N LEU A 491 15.43 -43.41 36.29
CA LEU A 491 14.90 -43.89 35.00
C LEU A 491 14.22 -42.78 34.21
N ALA A 492 13.50 -41.88 34.89
CA ALA A 492 12.90 -40.70 34.28
C ALA A 492 13.96 -39.74 33.74
N SER A 493 15.03 -39.49 34.50
CA SER A 493 16.15 -38.64 34.07
C SER A 493 16.83 -39.22 32.82
N LEU A 494 17.06 -40.54 32.78
CA LEU A 494 17.67 -41.19 31.64
C LEU A 494 16.74 -41.19 30.42
N ALA A 495 15.44 -41.47 30.61
CA ALA A 495 14.46 -41.42 29.53
C ALA A 495 14.39 -40.02 28.91
N LEU A 496 14.34 -38.97 29.74
CA LEU A 496 14.36 -37.58 29.30
C LEU A 496 15.62 -37.25 28.50
N GLU A 497 16.81 -37.63 29.01
CA GLU A 497 18.07 -37.41 28.30
C GLU A 497 18.07 -38.06 26.91
N ARG A 498 17.58 -39.30 26.82
CA ARG A 498 17.57 -40.07 25.57
C ARG A 498 16.54 -39.55 24.57
N VAL A 499 15.35 -39.16 25.02
CA VAL A 499 14.37 -38.48 24.15
C VAL A 499 14.93 -37.16 23.66
N ASN A 500 15.48 -36.32 24.53
CA ASN A 500 16.09 -35.05 24.12
C ASN A 500 17.22 -35.25 23.10
N ARG A 501 18.00 -36.33 23.24
CA ARG A 501 19.04 -36.69 22.26
C ARG A 501 18.46 -37.09 20.91
N ALA A 502 17.37 -37.86 20.89
CA ALA A 502 16.68 -38.21 19.65
C ALA A 502 16.09 -36.96 18.97
N LEU A 503 15.44 -36.09 19.75
CA LEU A 503 14.89 -34.82 19.26
C LEU A 503 15.97 -33.86 18.73
N ALA A 504 17.14 -33.81 19.38
CA ALA A 504 18.28 -33.01 18.92
C ALA A 504 18.94 -33.55 17.65
N ALA A 505 18.59 -34.77 17.24
CA ALA A 505 19.02 -35.41 16.00
C ALA A 505 17.88 -35.47 14.96
N ASP A 506 16.92 -34.53 15.05
CA ASP A 506 15.73 -34.42 14.21
C ASP A 506 14.83 -35.67 14.20
N GLY A 507 14.98 -36.55 15.19
CA GLY A 507 14.12 -37.71 15.42
C GLY A 507 12.86 -37.36 16.23
N SER A 508 12.00 -38.36 16.43
CA SER A 508 10.81 -38.28 17.27
C SER A 508 11.02 -38.92 18.65
N PRO A 509 10.12 -38.70 19.62
CA PRO A 509 10.15 -39.44 20.89
C PRO A 509 10.12 -40.96 20.70
N ALA A 510 9.49 -41.46 19.63
CA ALA A 510 9.41 -42.88 19.31
C ALA A 510 10.76 -43.46 18.80
N ASP A 511 11.64 -42.62 18.26
CA ASP A 511 12.97 -43.02 17.78
C ASP A 511 14.00 -43.13 18.91
N ALA A 512 13.66 -42.66 20.11
CA ALA A 512 14.53 -42.71 21.27
C ALA A 512 14.79 -44.16 21.72
N ASP A 513 16.06 -44.53 21.86
CA ASP A 513 16.43 -45.78 22.52
C ASP A 513 16.13 -45.67 24.02
N LEU A 514 14.96 -46.10 24.46
CA LEU A 514 14.56 -46.06 25.88
C LEU A 514 15.14 -47.20 26.74
N GLY A 515 16.15 -47.93 26.24
CA GLY A 515 16.93 -48.88 27.03
C GLY A 515 16.14 -50.12 27.42
N GLU A 516 16.16 -50.51 28.70
CA GLU A 516 15.43 -51.69 29.23
C GLU A 516 14.06 -51.35 29.82
N LEU A 517 13.53 -50.14 29.58
CA LEU A 517 12.19 -49.79 30.08
C LEU A 517 11.14 -50.82 29.60
N PRO A 518 10.20 -51.26 30.46
CA PRO A 518 9.07 -52.08 30.06
C PRO A 518 8.26 -51.42 28.93
N SER A 519 7.66 -52.22 28.04
CA SER A 519 6.90 -51.71 26.88
C SER A 519 5.82 -50.69 27.27
N ALA A 520 5.09 -50.93 28.36
CA ALA A 520 4.08 -50.00 28.88
C ALA A 520 4.66 -48.64 29.31
N GLN A 521 5.86 -48.64 29.92
CA GLN A 521 6.52 -47.39 30.33
C GLN A 521 7.17 -46.67 29.15
N ARG A 522 7.66 -47.41 28.14
CA ARG A 522 8.12 -46.80 26.87
C ARG A 522 6.97 -46.09 26.17
N ALA A 523 5.83 -46.78 26.01
CA ALA A 523 4.63 -46.20 25.43
C ALA A 523 4.20 -44.97 26.22
N ALA A 524 4.13 -45.03 27.55
CA ALA A 524 3.79 -43.88 28.38
C ALA A 524 4.74 -42.67 28.20
N VAL A 525 6.05 -42.90 28.05
CA VAL A 525 7.02 -41.82 27.76
C VAL A 525 6.75 -41.22 26.38
N VAL A 526 6.60 -42.03 25.34
CA VAL A 526 6.31 -41.55 23.98
C VAL A 526 4.98 -40.78 23.95
N ASP A 527 3.91 -41.37 24.51
CA ASP A 527 2.58 -40.77 24.59
C ASP A 527 2.61 -39.43 25.35
N TYR A 528 3.40 -39.33 26.42
CA TYR A 528 3.56 -38.08 27.16
C TYR A 528 4.11 -36.96 26.29
N PHE A 529 5.19 -37.22 25.53
CA PHE A 529 5.74 -36.22 24.62
C PHE A 529 4.80 -35.93 23.45
N GLU A 530 4.21 -36.95 22.83
CA GLU A 530 3.25 -36.80 21.72
C GLU A 530 2.00 -36.02 22.11
N SER A 531 1.53 -36.15 23.37
CA SER A 531 0.40 -35.38 23.89
C SER A 531 0.69 -33.89 24.12
N ARG A 532 1.97 -33.51 24.15
CA ARG A 532 2.44 -32.13 24.37
C ARG A 532 3.11 -31.53 23.15
N ARG A 533 3.01 -32.20 22.01
CA ARG A 533 3.57 -31.73 20.74
C ARG A 533 2.93 -30.39 20.35
N HIS A 534 3.78 -29.42 20.04
CA HIS A 534 3.37 -28.12 19.51
C HIS A 534 3.60 -28.10 18.00
N PHE A 535 2.74 -27.36 17.30
CA PHE A 535 2.75 -27.27 15.85
C PHE A 535 2.67 -25.81 15.42
N LEU A 536 3.52 -25.45 14.48
CA LEU A 536 3.38 -24.25 13.66
C LEU A 536 3.37 -24.69 12.20
N GLY A 537 2.70 -23.93 11.35
CA GLY A 537 2.62 -24.27 9.94
C GLY A 537 1.76 -23.30 9.15
N GLN A 538 2.06 -23.23 7.86
CA GLN A 538 1.32 -22.47 6.86
C GLN A 538 0.21 -23.37 6.28
N MET A 539 -0.97 -23.35 6.89
CA MET A 539 -2.10 -24.23 6.55
C MET A 539 -2.85 -23.68 5.34
N ASP A 540 -2.93 -24.46 4.26
CA ASP A 540 -3.52 -24.00 3.00
C ASP A 540 -5.04 -23.79 3.11
N LEU A 541 -5.51 -22.66 2.58
CA LEU A 541 -6.91 -22.25 2.61
C LEU A 541 -7.70 -22.94 1.49
N ASN A 542 -8.95 -23.29 1.79
CA ASN A 542 -9.87 -23.88 0.83
C ASN A 542 -10.66 -22.78 0.09
N ILE A 543 -10.23 -22.44 -1.12
CA ILE A 543 -10.88 -21.42 -1.96
C ILE A 543 -12.32 -21.76 -2.38
N ASN A 544 -12.82 -22.97 -2.09
CA ASN A 544 -14.22 -23.34 -2.29
C ASN A 544 -15.12 -22.98 -1.09
N SER A 545 -14.54 -22.65 0.08
CA SER A 545 -15.29 -22.22 1.25
C SER A 545 -15.73 -20.76 1.12
N ALA A 546 -17.01 -20.48 1.42
CA ALA A 546 -17.53 -19.12 1.44
C ALA A 546 -16.82 -18.25 2.51
N LYS A 547 -16.42 -18.85 3.63
CA LYS A 547 -15.72 -18.13 4.71
C LYS A 547 -14.32 -17.67 4.31
N VAL A 548 -13.64 -18.40 3.42
CA VAL A 548 -12.36 -17.94 2.87
C VAL A 548 -12.55 -16.68 2.03
N TRP A 549 -13.66 -16.57 1.28
CA TRP A 549 -13.98 -15.36 0.52
C TRP A 549 -14.39 -14.17 1.41
N GLU A 550 -15.10 -14.43 2.52
CA GLU A 550 -15.34 -13.41 3.56
C GLU A 550 -13.99 -12.92 4.13
N PHE A 551 -13.11 -13.83 4.51
CA PHE A 551 -11.76 -13.51 5.01
C PHE A 551 -10.93 -12.71 3.99
N TYR A 552 -10.99 -13.06 2.70
CA TYR A 552 -10.31 -12.30 1.64
C TYR A 552 -10.86 -10.87 1.54
N ALA A 553 -12.18 -10.72 1.58
CA ALA A 553 -12.83 -9.42 1.53
C ALA A 553 -12.47 -8.54 2.75
N ASP A 554 -12.45 -9.12 3.94
CA ASP A 554 -12.08 -8.43 5.18
C ASP A 554 -10.60 -8.06 5.18
N THR A 555 -9.72 -8.98 4.77
CA THR A 555 -8.28 -8.72 4.67
C THR A 555 -7.98 -7.55 3.73
N LEU A 556 -8.56 -7.55 2.53
CA LEU A 556 -8.39 -6.45 1.59
C LEU A 556 -8.95 -5.13 2.14
N THR A 557 -10.04 -5.16 2.92
CA THR A 557 -10.56 -3.96 3.61
C THR A 557 -9.55 -3.44 4.63
N THR A 558 -8.97 -4.31 5.44
CA THR A 558 -7.95 -3.97 6.44
C THR A 558 -6.70 -3.36 5.79
N LEU A 559 -6.18 -4.01 4.74
CA LEU A 559 -5.01 -3.51 4.00
C LEU A 559 -5.28 -2.14 3.36
N ALA A 560 -6.46 -1.94 2.77
CA ALA A 560 -6.90 -0.65 2.25
C ALA A 560 -7.04 0.40 3.38
N GLY A 561 -7.51 -0.01 4.56
CA GLY A 561 -7.63 0.83 5.75
C GLY A 561 -6.28 1.32 6.28
N TYR A 562 -5.21 0.56 6.08
CA TYR A 562 -3.82 0.99 6.33
C TYR A 562 -3.26 1.91 5.23
N GLY A 563 -4.03 2.23 4.19
CA GLY A 563 -3.61 3.10 3.09
C GLY A 563 -2.87 2.38 1.96
N ALA A 564 -2.92 1.04 1.89
CA ALA A 564 -2.27 0.30 0.81
C ALA A 564 -2.83 0.67 -0.57
N GLN A 565 -1.95 1.06 -1.48
CA GLN A 565 -2.25 1.31 -2.90
C GLN A 565 -2.01 0.07 -3.76
N ILE A 566 -1.04 -0.76 -3.35
CA ILE A 566 -0.67 -2.01 -4.02
C ILE A 566 -0.69 -3.13 -3.00
N VAL A 567 -1.32 -4.25 -3.34
CA VAL A 567 -1.29 -5.49 -2.57
C VAL A 567 -0.62 -6.57 -3.39
N ARG A 568 0.50 -7.10 -2.86
CA ARG A 568 1.18 -8.26 -3.44
C ARG A 568 0.42 -9.52 -3.08
N LEU A 569 0.12 -10.35 -4.07
CA LEU A 569 -0.48 -11.67 -3.84
C LEU A 569 0.62 -12.70 -3.67
N ASP A 570 0.93 -13.03 -2.42
CA ASP A 570 1.94 -14.03 -2.11
C ASP A 570 1.46 -15.44 -2.45
N ALA A 571 2.33 -16.23 -3.09
CA ALA A 571 2.11 -17.64 -3.38
C ALA A 571 0.76 -17.98 -4.06
N PHE A 572 0.13 -17.03 -4.76
CA PHE A 572 -1.23 -17.23 -5.27
C PHE A 572 -1.31 -18.33 -6.34
N ALA A 573 -0.20 -18.59 -7.04
CA ALA A 573 -0.09 -19.67 -8.01
C ALA A 573 -0.42 -21.06 -7.43
N TYR A 574 -0.28 -21.23 -6.10
CA TYR A 574 -0.54 -22.47 -5.38
C TYR A 574 -1.99 -22.59 -4.85
N ALA A 575 -2.77 -21.52 -4.87
CA ALA A 575 -4.07 -21.48 -4.19
C ALA A 575 -5.10 -22.42 -4.83
N SER A 576 -5.08 -22.56 -6.17
CA SER A 576 -5.93 -23.53 -6.87
C SER A 576 -5.35 -24.93 -6.78
N LYS A 577 -6.15 -25.88 -6.26
CA LYS A 577 -5.76 -27.28 -6.07
C LYS A 577 -6.83 -28.22 -6.62
N LYS A 578 -6.39 -29.24 -7.36
CA LYS A 578 -7.26 -30.27 -7.94
C LYS A 578 -6.52 -31.61 -8.08
N PRO A 579 -7.12 -32.75 -7.74
CA PRO A 579 -6.50 -34.06 -7.97
C PRO A 579 -6.09 -34.23 -9.44
N GLY A 580 -4.84 -34.67 -9.67
CA GLY A 580 -4.28 -34.87 -11.01
C GLY A 580 -3.79 -33.60 -11.72
N ALA A 581 -3.97 -32.41 -11.13
CA ALA A 581 -3.41 -31.18 -11.66
C ALA A 581 -2.01 -30.90 -11.10
N ARG A 582 -1.28 -29.97 -11.73
CA ARG A 582 0.05 -29.53 -11.31
C ARG A 582 0.04 -28.89 -9.92
N ASN A 583 -1.08 -28.29 -9.53
CA ASN A 583 -1.27 -27.51 -8.29
C ASN A 583 -0.27 -26.35 -8.15
N PHE A 584 0.07 -25.79 -9.31
CA PHE A 584 0.83 -24.57 -9.50
C PHE A 584 0.41 -24.00 -10.86
N LEU A 585 -0.18 -22.80 -10.86
CA LEU A 585 -0.77 -22.16 -12.06
C LEU A 585 -1.71 -23.11 -12.82
N ASN A 586 -2.69 -23.69 -12.13
CA ASN A 586 -3.69 -24.54 -12.77
C ASN A 586 -4.53 -23.69 -13.73
N ASP A 587 -4.49 -24.01 -15.03
CA ASP A 587 -5.26 -23.33 -16.07
C ASP A 587 -6.59 -24.08 -16.33
N PRO A 588 -7.77 -23.41 -16.33
CA PRO A 588 -8.02 -21.96 -16.18
C PRO A 588 -8.22 -21.46 -14.74
N ASP A 589 -8.26 -22.37 -13.76
CA ASP A 589 -8.70 -22.10 -12.39
C ASP A 589 -7.96 -20.94 -11.69
N THR A 590 -6.65 -20.83 -11.90
CA THR A 590 -5.81 -19.75 -11.32
C THR A 590 -6.21 -18.37 -11.86
N TRP A 591 -6.55 -18.26 -13.14
CA TRP A 591 -6.95 -17.00 -13.75
C TRP A 591 -8.35 -16.57 -13.31
N GLU A 592 -9.26 -17.53 -13.14
CA GLU A 592 -10.59 -17.27 -12.58
C GLU A 592 -10.51 -16.82 -11.12
N LEU A 593 -9.65 -17.44 -10.32
CA LEU A 593 -9.36 -17.03 -8.95
C LEU A 593 -8.83 -15.59 -8.93
N LEU A 594 -7.81 -15.29 -9.74
CA LEU A 594 -7.21 -13.96 -9.81
C LEU A 594 -8.24 -12.87 -10.21
N ALA A 595 -9.11 -13.15 -11.18
CA ALA A 595 -10.18 -12.23 -11.59
C ALA A 595 -11.21 -11.96 -10.47
N LYS A 596 -11.57 -12.98 -9.69
CA LYS A 596 -12.47 -12.83 -8.54
C LYS A 596 -11.84 -11.99 -7.42
N VAL A 597 -10.57 -12.25 -7.09
CA VAL A 597 -9.82 -11.46 -6.10
C VAL A 597 -9.64 -10.02 -6.57
N ARG A 598 -9.38 -9.81 -7.87
CA ARG A 598 -9.32 -8.46 -8.46
C ARG A 598 -10.61 -7.68 -8.26
N LYS A 599 -11.78 -8.30 -8.45
CA LYS A 599 -13.05 -7.62 -8.20
C LYS A 599 -13.14 -7.09 -6.76
N LEU A 600 -12.73 -7.88 -5.77
CA LEU A 600 -12.71 -7.45 -4.36
C LEU A 600 -11.73 -6.30 -4.12
N ALA A 601 -10.56 -6.33 -4.76
CA ALA A 601 -9.54 -5.30 -4.63
C ALA A 601 -9.95 -3.98 -5.30
N ASP A 602 -10.51 -4.05 -6.52
CA ASP A 602 -10.99 -2.89 -7.29
C ASP A 602 -12.11 -2.15 -6.55
N GLU A 603 -13.01 -2.87 -5.87
CA GLU A 603 -14.07 -2.29 -5.01
C GLU A 603 -13.51 -1.47 -3.84
N ARG A 604 -12.25 -1.71 -3.45
CA ARG A 604 -11.54 -1.06 -2.34
C ARG A 604 -10.47 -0.08 -2.80
N GLY A 605 -10.31 0.11 -4.12
CA GLY A 605 -9.30 1.00 -4.70
C GLY A 605 -7.86 0.51 -4.58
N VAL A 606 -7.65 -0.81 -4.41
CA VAL A 606 -6.32 -1.42 -4.24
C VAL A 606 -5.92 -2.15 -5.51
N LYS A 607 -4.68 -1.97 -5.97
CA LYS A 607 -4.12 -2.67 -7.13
C LYS A 607 -3.48 -3.99 -6.71
N LEU A 608 -3.68 -5.04 -7.50
CA LEU A 608 -3.07 -6.34 -7.24
C LEU A 608 -1.75 -6.50 -8.01
N LEU A 609 -0.76 -7.05 -7.32
CA LEU A 609 0.52 -7.46 -7.88
C LEU A 609 0.71 -8.98 -7.66
N PRO A 610 0.31 -9.82 -8.62
CA PRO A 610 0.55 -11.25 -8.55
C PRO A 610 2.05 -11.55 -8.53
N GLU A 611 2.52 -12.27 -7.50
CA GLU A 611 3.87 -12.82 -7.52
C GLU A 611 3.87 -14.19 -8.20
N ILE A 612 4.58 -14.30 -9.32
CA ILE A 612 4.80 -15.56 -10.03
C ILE A 612 6.25 -15.62 -10.47
N HIS A 613 6.96 -16.61 -9.98
CA HIS A 613 8.19 -17.05 -10.62
C HIS A 613 7.89 -18.07 -11.71
N SER A 614 8.36 -17.78 -12.92
CA SER A 614 8.18 -18.65 -14.09
C SER A 614 9.38 -18.48 -15.03
N ARG A 615 9.69 -19.52 -15.79
CA ARG A 615 10.73 -19.42 -16.81
C ARG A 615 10.25 -18.48 -17.91
N TYR A 616 11.14 -17.65 -18.45
CA TYR A 616 10.80 -16.75 -19.54
C TYR A 616 10.16 -17.48 -20.74
N GLU A 617 10.65 -18.68 -21.08
CA GLU A 617 10.09 -19.53 -22.15
C GLU A 617 8.61 -19.94 -21.93
N GLU A 618 8.12 -19.93 -20.69
CA GLU A 618 6.72 -20.23 -20.34
C GLU A 618 5.77 -19.06 -20.65
N ARG A 619 6.30 -17.85 -20.89
CA ARG A 619 5.54 -16.64 -21.31
C ARG A 619 4.41 -16.20 -20.36
N ILE A 620 4.39 -16.68 -19.12
CA ILE A 620 3.36 -16.33 -18.11
C ILE A 620 3.33 -14.83 -17.80
N HIS A 621 4.49 -14.17 -17.77
CA HIS A 621 4.59 -12.71 -17.59
C HIS A 621 3.83 -11.91 -18.67
N GLU A 622 3.79 -12.40 -19.91
CA GLU A 622 3.01 -11.78 -20.99
C GLU A 622 1.52 -11.98 -20.77
N GLU A 623 1.10 -13.14 -20.28
CA GLU A 623 -0.30 -13.41 -19.96
C GLU A 623 -0.81 -12.55 -18.79
N ILE A 624 -0.01 -12.39 -17.74
CA ILE A 624 -0.31 -11.47 -16.62
C ILE A 624 -0.51 -10.04 -17.16
N SER A 625 0.43 -9.57 -17.98
CA SER A 625 0.40 -8.22 -18.55
C SER A 625 -0.81 -8.02 -19.47
N ALA A 626 -1.09 -8.97 -20.36
CA ALA A 626 -2.23 -8.91 -21.28
C ALA A 626 -3.59 -8.88 -20.57
N ARG A 627 -3.66 -9.38 -19.33
CA ARG A 627 -4.85 -9.32 -18.46
C ARG A 627 -4.95 -8.01 -17.66
N GLY A 628 -3.99 -7.10 -17.83
CA GLY A 628 -3.97 -5.76 -17.23
C GLY A 628 -3.40 -5.70 -15.82
N TYR A 629 -2.60 -6.69 -15.41
CA TYR A 629 -1.90 -6.67 -14.12
C TYR A 629 -0.46 -6.18 -14.28
N LEU A 630 0.07 -5.56 -13.22
CA LEU A 630 1.51 -5.40 -13.07
C LEU A 630 2.15 -6.77 -12.85
N THR A 631 3.37 -6.96 -13.36
CA THR A 631 4.19 -8.15 -13.08
C THR A 631 5.50 -7.74 -12.40
N TYR A 632 6.12 -8.65 -11.66
CA TYR A 632 7.52 -8.48 -11.30
C TYR A 632 8.43 -8.72 -12.50
N ASP A 633 9.51 -7.93 -12.60
CA ASP A 633 10.63 -8.26 -13.49
C ASP A 633 11.66 -9.09 -12.70
N PHE A 634 11.43 -10.40 -12.66
CA PHE A 634 12.37 -11.36 -12.09
C PHE A 634 13.52 -11.72 -13.05
N PHE A 635 13.54 -11.18 -14.27
CA PHE A 635 14.62 -11.45 -15.22
C PHE A 635 15.75 -10.44 -15.07
N LEU A 636 15.44 -9.16 -14.83
CA LEU A 636 16.42 -8.10 -14.72
C LEU A 636 17.57 -8.37 -13.74
N PRO A 637 17.36 -8.89 -12.50
CA PRO A 637 18.45 -9.12 -11.55
C PRO A 637 19.55 -10.01 -12.12
N GLY A 638 19.18 -11.17 -12.65
CA GLY A 638 20.14 -12.13 -13.19
C GLY A 638 20.71 -11.68 -14.54
N LEU A 639 19.89 -11.06 -15.41
CA LEU A 639 20.36 -10.50 -16.68
C LEU A 639 21.43 -9.42 -16.48
N LEU A 640 21.28 -8.59 -15.45
CA LEU A 640 22.21 -7.49 -15.22
C LEU A 640 23.54 -7.96 -14.63
N ILE A 641 23.50 -8.95 -13.72
CA ILE A 641 24.73 -9.64 -13.27
C ILE A 641 25.43 -10.32 -14.45
N HIS A 642 24.66 -11.02 -15.30
CA HIS A 642 25.18 -11.65 -16.51
C HIS A 642 25.85 -10.62 -17.43
N SER A 643 25.15 -9.55 -17.79
CA SER A 643 25.67 -8.51 -18.68
C SER A 643 26.94 -7.86 -18.13
N LEU A 644 27.00 -7.54 -16.84
CA LEU A 644 28.22 -6.99 -16.23
C LEU A 644 29.38 -7.99 -16.20
N ALA A 645 29.09 -9.29 -16.01
CA ALA A 645 30.10 -10.34 -15.99
C ALA A 645 30.68 -10.64 -17.38
N THR A 646 29.83 -10.66 -18.41
CA THR A 646 30.22 -10.99 -19.79
C THR A 646 30.59 -9.77 -20.62
N ARG A 647 30.27 -8.55 -20.13
CA ARG A 647 30.41 -7.27 -20.84
C ARG A 647 29.59 -7.24 -22.13
N ASP A 648 28.39 -7.81 -22.06
CA ASP A 648 27.46 -7.93 -23.19
C ASP A 648 26.03 -7.54 -22.78
N THR A 649 25.49 -6.52 -23.44
CA THR A 649 24.15 -5.96 -23.24
C THR A 649 23.14 -6.52 -24.23
N GLY A 650 23.52 -7.43 -25.12
CA GLY A 650 22.67 -7.91 -26.22
C GLY A 650 21.38 -8.58 -25.73
N VAL A 651 21.45 -9.43 -24.71
CA VAL A 651 20.25 -10.05 -24.11
C VAL A 651 19.41 -9.01 -23.35
N LEU A 652 20.07 -8.12 -22.60
CA LEU A 652 19.42 -7.06 -21.85
C LEU A 652 18.67 -6.07 -22.76
N LYS A 653 19.27 -5.63 -23.86
CA LYS A 653 18.64 -4.78 -24.89
C LYS A 653 17.40 -5.44 -25.49
N ARG A 654 17.47 -6.75 -25.79
CA ARG A 654 16.30 -7.50 -26.27
C ARG A 654 15.17 -7.53 -25.24
N TRP A 655 15.49 -7.81 -23.97
CA TRP A 655 14.48 -7.80 -22.90
C TRP A 655 13.82 -6.43 -22.73
N ILE A 656 14.62 -5.35 -22.72
CA ILE A 656 14.08 -3.99 -22.63
C ILE A 656 13.20 -3.67 -23.85
N GLY A 657 13.62 -4.06 -25.05
CA GLY A 657 12.82 -3.94 -26.27
C GLY A 657 11.48 -4.67 -26.15
N GLU A 658 11.46 -5.90 -25.62
CA GLU A 658 10.22 -6.64 -25.38
C GLU A 658 9.30 -5.96 -24.38
N LEU A 659 9.84 -5.36 -23.31
CA LEU A 659 9.04 -4.59 -22.35
C LEU A 659 8.31 -3.43 -23.04
N VAL A 660 9.00 -2.72 -23.95
CA VAL A 660 8.44 -1.58 -24.68
C VAL A 660 7.45 -2.05 -25.76
N ASP A 661 7.87 -2.97 -26.62
CA ASP A 661 7.08 -3.42 -27.78
C ASP A 661 5.76 -4.09 -27.37
N LYS A 662 5.73 -4.73 -26.20
CA LYS A 662 4.56 -5.46 -25.68
C LYS A 662 3.81 -4.70 -24.57
N ASP A 663 4.19 -3.46 -24.26
CA ASP A 663 3.64 -2.65 -23.16
C ASP A 663 3.58 -3.44 -21.83
N ILE A 664 4.68 -4.13 -21.48
CA ILE A 664 4.74 -4.93 -20.25
C ILE A 664 5.11 -4.02 -19.08
N ARG A 665 4.16 -3.82 -18.18
CA ARG A 665 4.35 -2.96 -17.00
C ARG A 665 4.88 -3.75 -15.82
N THR A 666 6.10 -3.42 -15.40
CA THR A 666 6.79 -4.18 -14.36
C THR A 666 7.01 -3.37 -13.08
N ILE A 667 7.15 -4.09 -11.97
CA ILE A 667 7.97 -3.66 -10.84
C ILE A 667 9.30 -4.39 -10.95
N ASN A 668 10.36 -3.66 -11.26
CA ASN A 668 11.70 -4.23 -11.42
C ASN A 668 12.49 -4.16 -10.10
N MET A 669 13.55 -4.95 -9.97
CA MET A 669 14.38 -4.99 -8.77
C MET A 669 15.82 -5.40 -9.09
N LEU A 670 16.71 -5.25 -8.09
CA LEU A 670 18.03 -5.87 -8.06
C LEU A 670 18.00 -7.01 -7.02
N GLY A 671 18.17 -6.70 -5.74
CA GLY A 671 17.87 -7.59 -4.63
C GLY A 671 16.42 -7.51 -4.16
N CYS A 672 16.02 -8.49 -3.34
CA CYS A 672 14.77 -8.51 -2.58
C CYS A 672 14.94 -9.39 -1.32
N HIS A 673 13.85 -9.69 -0.62
CA HIS A 673 13.89 -10.52 0.60
C HIS A 673 14.17 -12.01 0.32
N ASP A 674 14.10 -12.43 -0.94
CA ASP A 674 14.38 -13.78 -1.42
C ASP A 674 15.70 -13.83 -2.19
N GLY A 675 16.11 -15.02 -2.63
CA GLY A 675 17.35 -15.19 -3.40
C GLY A 675 17.21 -14.66 -4.85
N ILE A 676 18.35 -14.43 -5.50
CA ILE A 676 18.41 -13.92 -6.87
C ILE A 676 17.82 -14.99 -7.81
N PRO A 677 16.75 -14.70 -8.57
CA PRO A 677 16.12 -15.64 -9.50
C PRO A 677 17.01 -15.88 -10.71
N LEU A 678 17.52 -17.10 -10.87
CA LEU A 678 18.41 -17.45 -12.00
C LEU A 678 17.76 -18.44 -12.97
N LEU A 679 16.88 -19.33 -12.50
CA LEU A 679 16.16 -20.25 -13.41
C LEU A 679 15.10 -19.54 -14.25
N ASP A 680 14.54 -18.43 -13.74
CA ASP A 680 13.56 -17.60 -14.43
C ASP A 680 14.11 -17.12 -15.81
N LEU A 681 15.42 -17.04 -15.97
CA LEU A 681 16.12 -16.67 -17.21
C LEU A 681 16.09 -17.73 -18.32
N LYS A 682 15.62 -18.94 -18.04
CA LYS A 682 15.60 -20.01 -19.03
C LYS A 682 14.74 -19.61 -20.25
N GLY A 683 15.37 -19.61 -21.42
CA GLY A 683 14.82 -19.10 -22.68
C GLY A 683 15.33 -17.72 -23.09
N LEU A 684 15.83 -16.90 -22.14
CA LEU A 684 16.62 -15.69 -22.42
C LEU A 684 18.11 -16.01 -22.50
N LEU A 685 18.57 -16.87 -21.60
CA LEU A 685 19.93 -17.42 -21.53
C LEU A 685 19.88 -18.93 -21.76
N SER A 686 21.00 -19.47 -22.26
CA SER A 686 21.22 -20.92 -22.34
C SER A 686 21.45 -21.53 -20.96
N ASP A 687 21.21 -22.85 -20.84
CA ASP A 687 21.45 -23.57 -19.57
C ASP A 687 22.92 -23.44 -19.12
N ASP A 688 23.89 -23.44 -20.05
CA ASP A 688 25.31 -23.25 -19.75
C ASP A 688 25.61 -21.85 -19.18
N GLU A 689 25.01 -20.79 -19.74
CA GLU A 689 25.15 -19.42 -19.22
C GLU A 689 24.54 -19.28 -17.83
N ILE A 690 23.39 -19.91 -17.57
CA ILE A 690 22.74 -19.93 -16.25
C ILE A 690 23.64 -20.65 -15.22
N GLN A 691 24.22 -21.79 -15.58
CA GLN A 691 25.15 -22.51 -14.68
C GLN A 691 26.42 -21.71 -14.39
N GLN A 692 26.97 -20.99 -15.39
CA GLN A 692 28.09 -20.08 -15.16
C GLN A 692 27.72 -18.93 -14.22
N LEU A 693 26.51 -18.38 -14.35
CA LEU A 693 26.01 -17.33 -13.48
C LEU A 693 25.79 -17.81 -12.04
N ILE A 694 25.22 -19.00 -11.85
CA ILE A 694 25.14 -19.67 -10.53
C ILE A 694 26.54 -19.85 -9.95
N GLY A 695 27.48 -20.38 -10.74
CA GLY A 695 28.88 -20.56 -10.35
C GLY A 695 29.56 -19.24 -9.94
N LEU A 696 29.26 -18.15 -10.64
CA LEU A 696 29.79 -16.83 -10.33
C LEU A 696 29.28 -16.32 -8.97
N VAL A 697 27.96 -16.31 -8.76
CA VAL A 697 27.37 -15.80 -7.51
C VAL A 697 27.78 -16.67 -6.31
N THR A 698 27.83 -17.99 -6.49
CA THR A 698 28.30 -18.92 -5.45
C THR A 698 29.80 -18.74 -5.14
N SER A 699 30.64 -18.48 -6.14
CA SER A 699 32.07 -18.16 -5.93
C SER A 699 32.28 -16.87 -5.13
N ARG A 700 31.26 -15.99 -5.09
CA ARG A 700 31.22 -14.75 -4.29
C ARG A 700 30.53 -14.94 -2.93
N GLY A 701 30.34 -16.19 -2.48
CA GLY A 701 29.76 -16.51 -1.18
C GLY A 701 28.25 -16.71 -1.18
N GLY A 702 27.60 -16.74 -2.35
CA GLY A 702 26.18 -17.07 -2.45
C GLY A 702 25.87 -18.54 -2.15
N HIS A 703 24.70 -18.80 -1.59
CA HIS A 703 24.22 -20.16 -1.30
C HIS A 703 23.08 -20.53 -2.23
N VAL A 704 23.27 -21.59 -3.02
CA VAL A 704 22.20 -22.12 -3.88
C VAL A 704 21.06 -22.65 -3.03
N LYS A 705 19.84 -22.30 -3.39
CA LYS A 705 18.64 -22.93 -2.85
C LYS A 705 18.17 -24.00 -3.83
N ASP A 706 18.48 -25.25 -3.51
CA ASP A 706 18.01 -26.40 -4.26
C ASP A 706 16.64 -26.86 -3.71
N LEU A 707 15.66 -27.05 -4.59
CA LEU A 707 14.50 -27.86 -4.25
C LEU A 707 14.86 -29.34 -4.45
N HIS A 708 15.30 -29.99 -3.37
CA HIS A 708 15.29 -31.45 -3.19
C HIS A 708 16.15 -32.27 -4.16
N GLY A 709 17.29 -31.74 -4.61
CA GLY A 709 18.30 -32.53 -5.32
C GLY A 709 17.92 -32.97 -6.74
N ASP A 710 16.78 -32.54 -7.25
CA ASP A 710 16.42 -32.66 -8.66
C ASP A 710 16.82 -31.36 -9.36
N THR A 711 17.82 -31.46 -10.25
CA THR A 711 18.48 -30.31 -10.89
C THR A 711 17.60 -29.57 -11.90
N THR A 712 16.31 -29.86 -11.94
CA THR A 712 15.37 -29.43 -12.98
C THR A 712 14.33 -28.42 -12.49
N ILE A 713 14.23 -28.16 -11.18
CA ILE A 713 13.09 -27.44 -10.60
C ILE A 713 13.55 -26.29 -9.67
N TYR A 714 13.48 -25.06 -10.19
CA TYR A 714 13.52 -23.77 -9.48
C TYR A 714 14.80 -23.41 -8.70
N TYR A 715 15.64 -22.52 -9.28
CA TYR A 715 16.89 -22.02 -8.68
C TYR A 715 16.84 -20.52 -8.35
N GLN A 716 16.96 -20.23 -7.05
CA GLN A 716 17.39 -18.93 -6.52
C GLN A 716 18.78 -19.09 -5.88
N VAL A 717 19.61 -18.05 -5.94
CA VAL A 717 20.88 -18.00 -5.19
C VAL A 717 20.78 -16.93 -4.11
N ASN A 718 20.90 -17.34 -2.84
CA ASN A 718 20.86 -16.42 -1.71
C ASN A 718 22.20 -15.70 -1.61
N ALA A 719 22.21 -14.40 -1.88
CA ALA A 719 23.33 -13.49 -1.71
C ALA A 719 22.78 -12.05 -1.65
N THR A 720 23.51 -11.13 -1.05
CA THR A 720 23.23 -9.70 -1.31
C THR A 720 23.59 -9.36 -2.74
N TYR A 721 22.85 -8.41 -3.33
CA TYR A 721 23.12 -8.04 -4.73
C TYR A 721 24.51 -7.40 -4.87
N TYR A 722 24.95 -6.62 -3.87
CA TYR A 722 26.27 -6.03 -3.83
C TYR A 722 27.40 -7.08 -3.79
N SER A 723 27.31 -8.11 -2.94
CA SER A 723 28.27 -9.21 -2.94
C SER A 723 28.17 -10.03 -4.23
N ALA A 724 26.99 -10.20 -4.81
CA ALA A 724 26.81 -10.85 -6.10
C ALA A 724 27.49 -10.10 -7.26
N LEU A 725 27.70 -8.78 -7.15
CA LEU A 725 28.49 -7.98 -8.09
C LEU A 725 30.00 -7.96 -7.80
N GLY A 726 30.44 -8.65 -6.74
CA GLY A 726 31.83 -8.71 -6.32
C GLY A 726 32.25 -7.58 -5.37
N GLU A 727 31.30 -6.97 -4.67
CA GLU A 727 31.54 -5.87 -3.72
C GLU A 727 32.26 -4.68 -4.38
N ASP A 728 31.77 -4.31 -5.56
CA ASP A 728 32.32 -3.26 -6.42
C ASP A 728 31.33 -2.09 -6.51
N ASP A 729 31.73 -0.95 -5.95
CA ASP A 729 30.91 0.27 -5.87
C ASP A 729 30.46 0.75 -7.25
N ASP A 730 31.35 0.76 -8.25
CA ASP A 730 31.02 1.24 -9.60
C ASP A 730 30.06 0.28 -10.30
N ALA A 731 30.22 -1.03 -10.11
CA ALA A 731 29.26 -2.02 -10.60
C ALA A 731 27.89 -1.84 -9.95
N MET A 732 27.82 -1.53 -8.65
CA MET A 732 26.57 -1.31 -7.93
C MET A 732 25.84 -0.05 -8.41
N VAL A 733 26.58 1.06 -8.55
CA VAL A 733 26.00 2.32 -9.04
C VAL A 733 25.58 2.18 -10.51
N LEU A 734 26.38 1.54 -11.36
CA LEU A 734 25.99 1.26 -12.75
C LEU A 734 24.74 0.38 -12.81
N ALA A 735 24.67 -0.68 -12.00
CA ALA A 735 23.49 -1.53 -11.94
C ALA A 735 22.23 -0.75 -11.52
N ARG A 736 22.35 0.15 -10.54
CA ARG A 736 21.26 1.05 -10.14
C ARG A 736 20.88 2.02 -11.26
N ALA A 737 21.85 2.60 -11.95
CA ALA A 737 21.60 3.53 -13.06
C ALA A 737 20.82 2.83 -14.19
N ILE A 738 21.25 1.63 -14.58
CA ILE A 738 20.53 0.81 -15.57
C ILE A 738 19.12 0.49 -15.07
N GLN A 739 18.96 0.05 -13.81
CA GLN A 739 17.65 -0.23 -13.24
C GLN A 739 16.69 0.97 -13.30
N MET A 740 17.18 2.20 -13.04
CA MET A 740 16.34 3.41 -13.10
C MET A 740 15.82 3.69 -14.52
N PHE A 741 16.55 3.26 -15.55
CA PHE A 741 16.20 3.50 -16.96
C PHE A 741 15.51 2.30 -17.63
N VAL A 742 15.54 1.10 -17.04
CA VAL A 742 14.71 -0.01 -17.52
C VAL A 742 13.23 0.32 -17.29
N PRO A 743 12.33 0.10 -18.28
CA PRO A 743 10.88 0.27 -18.13
C PRO A 743 10.34 -0.40 -16.87
N GLY A 744 9.46 0.30 -16.14
CA GLY A 744 8.84 -0.19 -14.92
C GLY A 744 9.11 0.66 -13.68
N LYS A 745 8.41 0.33 -12.58
CA LYS A 745 8.59 0.96 -11.28
C LYS A 745 9.77 0.31 -10.55
N PRO A 746 10.83 1.04 -10.21
CA PRO A 746 12.00 0.41 -9.60
C PRO A 746 11.80 0.19 -8.10
N GLN A 747 11.95 -1.06 -7.68
CA GLN A 747 11.98 -1.46 -6.28
C GLN A 747 13.44 -1.55 -5.81
N VAL A 748 13.72 -0.96 -4.65
CA VAL A 748 15.03 -0.87 -4.03
C VAL A 748 15.00 -1.64 -2.73
N TRP A 749 15.75 -2.74 -2.65
CA TRP A 749 15.97 -3.43 -1.40
C TRP A 749 16.81 -2.56 -0.46
N TYR A 750 16.39 -2.42 0.79
CA TYR A 750 17.09 -1.55 1.75
C TYR A 750 18.57 -1.90 1.87
N LEU A 751 18.93 -3.19 1.86
CA LEU A 751 20.31 -3.61 2.04
C LEU A 751 21.17 -3.27 0.81
N ASP A 752 20.59 -3.31 -0.39
CA ASP A 752 21.28 -2.89 -1.62
C ASP A 752 21.53 -1.38 -1.63
N LEU A 753 20.58 -0.59 -1.09
CA LEU A 753 20.76 0.86 -0.97
C LEU A 753 22.03 1.18 -0.18
N PHE A 754 22.32 0.41 0.87
CA PHE A 754 23.49 0.56 1.74
C PHE A 754 24.72 -0.26 1.30
N ALA A 755 24.72 -0.85 0.10
CA ALA A 755 25.79 -1.74 -0.37
C ALA A 755 26.15 -2.85 0.65
N GLY A 756 25.12 -3.43 1.28
CA GLY A 756 25.28 -4.45 2.30
C GLY A 756 25.89 -5.75 1.75
N ARG A 757 26.70 -6.40 2.57
CA ARG A 757 27.44 -7.63 2.21
C ARG A 757 26.76 -8.87 2.76
N ASN A 758 27.12 -10.03 2.21
CA ASN A 758 26.66 -11.33 2.70
C ASN A 758 26.88 -11.50 4.21
N ASP A 759 25.80 -11.76 4.94
CA ASP A 759 25.83 -12.00 6.39
C ASP A 759 25.93 -13.50 6.70
N HIS A 760 27.16 -14.01 6.59
CA HIS A 760 27.44 -15.42 6.89
C HIS A 760 27.23 -15.77 8.37
N ALA A 761 27.30 -14.78 9.27
CA ALA A 761 27.05 -14.99 10.69
C ALA A 761 25.56 -15.25 10.94
N ALA A 762 24.67 -14.47 10.31
CA ALA A 762 23.23 -14.68 10.37
C ALA A 762 22.82 -16.05 9.79
N VAL A 763 23.42 -16.47 8.66
CA VAL A 763 23.19 -17.82 8.11
C VAL A 763 23.58 -18.91 9.10
N THR A 764 24.76 -18.79 9.71
CA THR A 764 25.25 -19.77 10.69
C THR A 764 24.35 -19.83 11.91
N ALA A 765 23.84 -18.68 12.38
CA ALA A 765 22.92 -18.61 13.51
C ALA A 765 21.53 -19.19 13.20
N ALA A 766 21.06 -19.06 11.96
CA ALA A 766 19.74 -19.52 11.53
C ALA A 766 19.68 -21.03 11.18
N GLY A 767 20.82 -21.69 10.96
CA GLY A 767 20.92 -23.13 10.71
C GLY A 767 20.58 -23.56 9.27
N GLU A 768 20.36 -24.86 9.06
CA GLU A 768 20.25 -25.49 7.72
C GLU A 768 19.11 -24.95 6.83
N GLY A 769 18.09 -24.29 7.41
CA GLY A 769 16.99 -23.65 6.67
C GLY A 769 17.13 -22.13 6.47
N GLY A 770 18.19 -21.52 7.02
CA GLY A 770 18.32 -20.07 7.21
C GLY A 770 19.08 -19.31 6.14
N HIS A 771 19.38 -19.90 4.98
CA HIS A 771 20.24 -19.28 3.97
C HIS A 771 19.76 -17.90 3.48
N LYS A 772 18.45 -17.61 3.56
CA LYS A 772 17.91 -16.29 3.18
C LYS A 772 18.40 -15.15 4.09
N GLU A 773 18.78 -15.45 5.33
CA GLU A 773 19.26 -14.43 6.28
C GLU A 773 20.56 -13.75 5.83
N ILE A 774 21.28 -14.36 4.87
CA ILE A 774 22.48 -13.75 4.25
C ILE A 774 22.23 -12.37 3.65
N ASN A 775 20.97 -12.08 3.26
CA ASN A 775 20.55 -10.84 2.60
C ASN A 775 19.50 -10.07 3.42
N ARG A 776 19.46 -10.27 4.74
CA ARG A 776 18.41 -9.69 5.61
C ARG A 776 18.96 -9.10 6.92
N THR A 777 20.19 -8.60 6.88
CA THR A 777 20.85 -7.93 8.01
C THR A 777 20.06 -6.69 8.42
N ASN A 778 19.65 -6.60 9.69
CA ASN A 778 19.03 -5.38 10.22
C ASN A 778 20.12 -4.33 10.47
N LEU A 779 19.86 -3.08 10.07
CA LEU A 779 20.78 -1.96 10.22
C LEU A 779 20.40 -1.12 11.42
N SER A 780 21.35 -0.85 12.31
CA SER A 780 21.14 0.09 13.40
C SER A 780 21.11 1.54 12.89
N VAL A 781 20.61 2.47 13.70
CA VAL A 781 20.63 3.91 13.38
C VAL A 781 22.07 4.39 13.07
N ALA A 782 23.06 3.86 13.78
CA ALA A 782 24.47 4.19 13.54
C ALA A 782 24.98 3.66 12.18
N ASP A 783 24.56 2.45 11.78
CA ASP A 783 24.90 1.90 10.47
C ASP A 783 24.27 2.72 9.34
N ILE A 784 23.02 3.17 9.54
CA ILE A 784 22.31 4.03 8.59
C ILE A 784 23.04 5.36 8.41
N GLU A 785 23.42 6.02 9.51
CA GLU A 785 24.16 7.29 9.48
C GLU A 785 25.52 7.17 8.79
N ALA A 786 26.28 6.11 9.14
CA ALA A 786 27.55 5.83 8.49
C ALA A 786 27.38 5.52 7.00
N GLY A 787 26.36 4.74 6.65
CA GLY A 787 26.04 4.33 5.29
C GLY A 787 25.67 5.53 4.39
N LEU A 788 24.81 6.43 4.86
CA LEU A 788 24.40 7.64 4.13
C LEU A 788 25.58 8.57 3.78
N ALA A 789 26.68 8.49 4.53
CA ALA A 789 27.90 9.26 4.27
C ALA A 789 28.80 8.63 3.19
N THR A 790 28.53 7.39 2.75
CA THR A 790 29.38 6.71 1.77
C THR A 790 29.09 7.16 0.33
N PRO A 791 30.12 7.27 -0.53
CA PRO A 791 29.93 7.70 -1.93
C PRO A 791 28.98 6.79 -2.73
N VAL A 792 29.02 5.49 -2.51
CA VAL A 792 28.14 4.53 -3.22
C VAL A 792 26.66 4.76 -2.90
N VAL A 793 26.33 5.04 -1.63
CA VAL A 793 24.95 5.34 -1.21
C VAL A 793 24.51 6.69 -1.77
N GLN A 794 25.34 7.72 -1.66
CA GLN A 794 25.02 9.06 -2.17
C GLN A 794 24.74 9.05 -3.68
N ARG A 795 25.59 8.38 -4.48
CA ARG A 795 25.38 8.22 -5.93
C ARG A 795 24.09 7.45 -6.25
N GLN A 796 23.75 6.42 -5.48
CA GLN A 796 22.46 5.73 -5.64
C GLN A 796 21.27 6.65 -5.33
N LEU A 797 21.35 7.46 -4.27
CA LEU A 797 20.30 8.41 -3.91
C LEU A 797 20.09 9.51 -4.97
N GLU A 798 21.17 9.97 -5.62
CA GLU A 798 21.09 10.91 -6.74
C GLU A 798 20.31 10.32 -7.92
N LEU A 799 20.61 9.08 -8.31
CA LEU A 799 19.91 8.36 -9.37
C LEU A 799 18.42 8.16 -9.05
N LEU A 800 18.14 7.76 -7.81
CA LEU A 800 16.77 7.54 -7.33
C LEU A 800 15.97 8.85 -7.32
N ARG A 801 16.57 9.94 -6.82
CA ARG A 801 15.93 11.26 -6.85
C ARG A 801 15.66 11.72 -8.27
N LEU A 802 16.62 11.55 -9.19
CA LEU A 802 16.41 11.85 -10.61
C LEU A 802 15.22 11.08 -11.19
N ARG A 803 15.18 9.76 -10.97
CA ARG A 803 14.07 8.89 -11.43
C ARG A 803 12.73 9.32 -10.84
N SER A 804 12.73 9.81 -9.61
CA SER A 804 11.54 10.21 -8.86
C SER A 804 11.01 11.59 -9.26
N THR A 805 11.88 12.56 -9.55
CA THR A 805 11.49 13.97 -9.75
C THR A 805 11.47 14.41 -11.22
N HIS A 806 12.22 13.75 -12.10
CA HIS A 806 12.32 14.19 -13.48
C HIS A 806 11.07 13.83 -14.30
N PRO A 807 10.43 14.81 -15.00
CA PRO A 807 9.16 14.61 -15.67
C PRO A 807 9.21 13.71 -16.91
N ALA A 808 10.39 13.31 -17.41
CA ALA A 808 10.50 12.32 -18.49
C ALA A 808 10.04 10.90 -18.09
N PHE A 809 9.93 10.64 -16.78
CA PHE A 809 9.68 9.31 -16.23
C PHE A 809 8.20 9.08 -15.87
N GLY A 810 7.62 7.98 -16.33
CA GLY A 810 6.24 7.56 -16.02
C GLY A 810 5.79 6.37 -16.87
N PHE A 811 4.79 5.60 -16.44
CA PHE A 811 4.28 4.47 -17.24
C PHE A 811 3.70 4.87 -18.60
N ASP A 812 3.47 6.17 -18.81
CA ASP A 812 2.96 6.79 -20.03
C ASP A 812 4.06 7.41 -20.91
N ALA A 813 5.33 7.30 -20.50
CA ALA A 813 6.46 7.84 -21.26
C ALA A 813 6.82 6.96 -22.46
N GLU A 814 7.30 7.60 -23.53
CA GLU A 814 7.92 6.91 -24.65
C GLU A 814 9.34 6.50 -24.26
N ILE A 815 9.73 5.26 -24.58
CA ILE A 815 11.04 4.71 -24.24
C ILE A 815 11.67 4.16 -25.51
N SER A 816 12.94 4.48 -25.75
CA SER A 816 13.72 3.93 -26.86
C SER A 816 15.04 3.37 -26.37
N VAL A 817 15.42 2.19 -26.86
CA VAL A 817 16.74 1.58 -26.66
C VAL A 817 17.51 1.69 -27.96
N ALA A 818 18.70 2.27 -27.93
CA ALA A 818 19.50 2.42 -29.14
C ALA A 818 20.26 1.13 -29.51
N ASP A 819 20.51 0.95 -30.81
CA ASP A 819 21.39 -0.10 -31.32
C ASP A 819 22.86 0.32 -31.17
N THR A 820 23.42 0.07 -29.98
CA THR A 820 24.82 0.33 -29.62
C THR A 820 25.69 -0.94 -29.75
N PRO A 821 27.03 -0.83 -29.71
CA PRO A 821 27.90 -1.99 -29.46
C PRO A 821 27.47 -2.84 -28.25
N ASN A 822 27.91 -4.11 -28.19
CA ASN A 822 27.47 -5.04 -27.15
C ASN A 822 27.95 -4.66 -25.74
N ASP A 823 29.05 -3.93 -25.62
CA ASP A 823 29.57 -3.43 -24.35
C ASP A 823 28.96 -2.10 -23.91
N GLU A 824 28.08 -1.52 -24.72
CA GLU A 824 27.43 -0.24 -24.46
C GLU A 824 25.90 -0.39 -24.35
N LEU A 825 25.26 0.49 -23.58
CA LEU A 825 23.81 0.59 -23.45
C LEU A 825 23.37 2.05 -23.50
N GLU A 826 22.41 2.37 -24.36
CA GLU A 826 21.75 3.68 -24.38
C GLU A 826 20.23 3.51 -24.30
N ILE A 827 19.61 4.15 -23.29
CA ILE A 827 18.16 4.17 -23.08
C ILE A 827 17.71 5.62 -22.94
N THR A 828 16.69 6.01 -23.71
CA THR A 828 16.06 7.34 -23.63
C THR A 828 14.61 7.22 -23.21
N TRP A 829 14.20 8.00 -22.21
CA TRP A 829 12.83 8.26 -21.82
C TRP A 829 12.39 9.64 -22.31
N SER A 830 11.19 9.76 -22.83
CA SER A 830 10.61 11.01 -23.33
C SER A 830 9.14 11.13 -22.92
N ARG A 831 8.75 12.30 -22.40
CA ARG A 831 7.35 12.63 -22.12
C ARG A 831 7.11 14.12 -22.35
N GLY A 832 6.34 14.45 -23.40
CA GLY A 832 6.19 15.82 -23.87
C GLY A 832 7.54 16.40 -24.30
N ASP A 833 7.89 17.60 -23.81
CA ASP A 833 9.16 18.26 -24.10
C ASP A 833 10.32 17.77 -23.21
N SER A 834 10.03 16.94 -22.20
CA SER A 834 11.03 16.45 -21.25
C SER A 834 11.61 15.10 -21.67
N TRP A 835 12.93 14.96 -21.57
CA TRP A 835 13.62 13.69 -21.87
C TRP A 835 14.78 13.44 -20.90
N ALA A 836 15.11 12.16 -20.72
CA ALA A 836 16.27 11.70 -19.96
C ALA A 836 16.94 10.55 -20.72
N ARG A 837 18.26 10.60 -20.89
CA ARG A 837 19.05 9.61 -21.62
C ARG A 837 20.19 9.09 -20.76
N LEU A 838 20.27 7.78 -20.60
CA LEU A 838 21.41 7.07 -20.04
C LEU A 838 22.31 6.57 -21.17
N ARG A 839 23.62 6.76 -21.04
CA ARG A 839 24.67 6.07 -21.82
C ARG A 839 25.61 5.37 -20.86
N ALA A 840 25.78 4.06 -20.99
CA ALA A 840 26.61 3.25 -20.12
C ALA A 840 27.61 2.39 -20.92
N ASP A 841 28.83 2.25 -20.39
CA ASP A 841 29.88 1.36 -20.89
C ASP A 841 30.19 0.31 -19.81
N LEU A 842 29.98 -0.96 -20.14
CA LEU A 842 30.16 -2.09 -19.22
C LEU A 842 31.63 -2.48 -19.03
N ASN A 843 32.55 -2.08 -19.92
CA ASN A 843 33.99 -2.33 -19.74
C ASN A 843 34.57 -1.45 -18.65
N SER A 844 34.30 -0.14 -18.73
CA SER A 844 34.79 0.87 -17.79
C SER A 844 33.91 0.99 -16.54
N LYS A 845 32.66 0.51 -16.64
CA LYS A 845 31.57 0.74 -15.66
C LYS A 845 31.16 2.20 -15.52
N GLU A 846 31.59 3.04 -16.46
CA GLU A 846 31.23 4.45 -16.50
C GLU A 846 29.88 4.65 -17.18
N PHE A 847 29.16 5.68 -16.77
CA PHE A 847 27.92 6.09 -17.43
C PHE A 847 27.72 7.60 -17.34
N GLY A 848 26.99 8.15 -18.32
CA GLY A 848 26.53 9.52 -18.35
C GLY A 848 25.02 9.59 -18.46
N ILE A 849 24.41 10.57 -17.79
CA ILE A 849 22.99 10.85 -17.90
C ILE A 849 22.82 12.29 -18.41
N GLU A 850 22.08 12.43 -19.50
CA GLU A 850 21.69 13.72 -20.09
C GLU A 850 20.18 13.92 -19.91
N THR A 851 19.73 15.15 -19.66
CA THR A 851 18.32 15.51 -19.45
C THR A 851 17.96 16.83 -20.11
N SER A 852 16.70 17.02 -20.47
CA SER A 852 16.12 18.25 -21.05
C SER A 852 16.10 19.46 -20.12
#